data_AF-A0A833GYH0-F1
#
_entry.id   AF-A0A833GYH0-F1
#
_cell.length_a   1.000
_cell.length_b   1.000
_cell.length_c   1.000
_cell.angle_alpha   90.00
_cell.angle_beta   90.00
_cell.angle_gamma   90.00
#
_symmetry.space_group_name_H-M   'P 1'
#
loop_
_entity.id
_entity.type
_entity.pdbx_description
1 polymer ?
#
loop_
_entity_poly.entity_id
_entity_poly.type
_entity_poly.pdbx_seq_one_letter_code
_entity_poly.pdbx_strand_id
1 'polypeptide(L)'
;MAKKKATEKNTTAKKAADTDANLGFESKLWAAADALRNNMDAAEYKHVVLGLIFLKYISDAFEAKHAELEADRKSGADPEDPDEYRAVNIFWVPKEARWSHLKASAPQPTIGSIVDEAMTAIERDNPSLKSVLPKDYARPGLDKQRLGQLVNLISDIALGAPADRAKDTLGRVYEYFLSQFASAEGKKGGQFYTPSRVVRVLVEMLAPYKGRVYDPCCGSGGMFVQSEKFIEAHSGKIGDISIYGQESNYTTWRLAKMNLAIRGIDAQIGHGDTFHEDRHPDLKADFILANPPFNSSDWRGDLLKDDKRWAFGVPPAGNANYAWVQHFIHHLAPTGLAGFVLANGSMSSNTSGEGEIRKAIIEADLVDCMVALPGQLFYSTQIPVCLWFIARDKSGRPSPGASHHPLPSGEDHYRGGFDFSGLVERARELRKKQTPAEQVMWEMVRDRRFMGLKFRRQHQIGDYIADFYCDEKKLIIELDGPIHNSEKRRSVDQKRDRYLASLGLTVIRITNEQLLTATASALAVIEEHLVPSPSGRGAGVRGRGFRNRKGETLFIDARRMGTLIDRVHRELTDDDLARIAGTYHAWRGDKGAAKYEDVPGFCKSATVDEIRKHGHVLTPGRYVGAEAVEDDGEPFEEKMKRLTTQWHEQQKEAAKLDAVIAANLKELGYGG
;
A
#
# COMPACT_ATOMS: atom_id res chain seq x y z
N MET A 1 -70.93 -20.39 7.64
CA MET A 1 -69.98 -19.82 8.62
C MET A 1 -68.61 -20.44 8.40
N ALA A 2 -67.77 -19.80 7.59
CA ALA A 2 -66.47 -20.34 7.18
C ALA A 2 -65.34 -19.58 7.89
N LYS A 3 -64.59 -20.28 8.75
CA LYS A 3 -63.37 -19.78 9.41
C LYS A 3 -62.24 -19.70 8.39
N LYS A 4 -61.77 -18.47 8.12
CA LYS A 4 -60.55 -18.17 7.34
C LYS A 4 -59.31 -18.70 8.08
N LYS A 5 -58.55 -19.58 7.45
CA LYS A 5 -57.15 -19.89 7.81
C LYS A 5 -56.27 -18.71 7.37
N ALA A 6 -55.62 -18.07 8.34
CA ALA A 6 -54.55 -17.11 8.07
C ALA A 6 -53.28 -17.87 7.65
N THR A 7 -52.71 -17.47 6.52
CA THR A 7 -51.40 -17.91 6.04
C THR A 7 -50.39 -16.85 6.44
N GLU A 8 -49.51 -17.15 7.39
CA GLU A 8 -48.37 -16.30 7.73
C GLU A 8 -47.36 -16.35 6.58
N LYS A 9 -47.24 -15.24 5.84
CA LYS A 9 -46.13 -15.01 4.92
C LYS A 9 -44.92 -14.59 5.74
N ASN A 10 -43.93 -15.48 5.80
CA ASN A 10 -42.63 -15.23 6.40
C ASN A 10 -41.84 -14.25 5.50
N THR A 11 -41.98 -12.94 5.72
CA THR A 11 -41.15 -11.93 5.06
C THR A 11 -39.84 -11.75 5.81
N THR A 12 -38.85 -12.58 5.50
CA THR A 12 -37.46 -12.27 5.83
C THR A 12 -36.98 -11.16 4.89
N ALA A 13 -37.14 -9.92 5.33
CA ALA A 13 -36.43 -8.79 4.74
C ALA A 13 -34.93 -9.08 4.83
N LYS A 14 -34.31 -9.37 3.68
CA LYS A 14 -32.85 -9.33 3.51
C LYS A 14 -32.39 -7.92 3.92
N LYS A 15 -31.85 -7.78 5.13
CA LYS A 15 -30.92 -6.70 5.45
C LYS A 15 -29.72 -6.88 4.52
N ALA A 16 -29.73 -6.15 3.40
CA ALA A 16 -28.54 -5.96 2.61
C ALA A 16 -27.48 -5.34 3.54
N ALA A 17 -26.34 -6.01 3.63
CA ALA A 17 -25.23 -5.58 4.46
C ALA A 17 -24.66 -4.27 3.89
N ASP A 18 -24.58 -3.28 4.77
CA ASP A 18 -24.12 -1.91 4.58
C ASP A 18 -22.62 -1.85 4.23
N THR A 19 -22.25 -2.32 3.03
CA THR A 19 -20.87 -2.34 2.52
C THR A 19 -20.66 -1.41 1.32
N ASP A 20 -21.71 -0.69 0.89
CA ASP A 20 -21.71 0.18 -0.28
C ASP A 20 -21.57 1.68 0.07
N ALA A 21 -21.43 2.02 1.36
CA ALA A 21 -21.57 3.39 1.84
C ALA A 21 -20.36 4.32 1.57
N ASN A 22 -19.22 3.81 1.10
CA ASN A 22 -17.99 4.61 0.93
C ASN A 22 -17.48 4.78 -0.52
N LEU A 23 -18.17 4.23 -1.53
CA LEU A 23 -17.77 4.33 -2.96
C LEU A 23 -18.67 5.27 -3.79
N GLY A 24 -19.67 5.90 -3.17
CA GLY A 24 -20.73 6.61 -3.89
C GLY A 24 -20.48 8.10 -4.17
N PHE A 25 -19.62 8.78 -3.41
CA PHE A 25 -19.45 10.23 -3.54
C PHE A 25 -18.39 10.60 -4.58
N GLU A 26 -17.25 9.92 -4.58
CA GLU A 26 -16.14 10.15 -5.51
C GLU A 26 -16.60 9.95 -6.96
N SER A 27 -17.41 8.92 -7.19
CA SER A 27 -18.03 8.64 -8.50
C SER A 27 -18.99 9.75 -8.95
N LYS A 28 -19.82 10.28 -8.04
CA LYS A 28 -20.72 11.41 -8.33
C LYS A 28 -19.94 12.69 -8.64
N LEU A 29 -18.91 12.96 -7.85
CA LEU A 29 -18.02 14.10 -8.04
C LEU A 29 -17.29 14.01 -9.38
N TRP A 30 -16.80 12.83 -9.74
CA TRP A 30 -16.22 12.55 -11.04
C TRP A 30 -17.22 12.78 -12.17
N ALA A 31 -18.44 12.24 -12.09
CA ALA A 31 -19.45 12.44 -13.11
C ALA A 31 -19.81 13.92 -13.30
N ALA A 32 -19.90 14.68 -12.20
CA ALA A 32 -20.14 16.12 -12.25
C ALA A 32 -18.95 16.87 -12.88
N ALA A 33 -17.72 16.53 -12.49
CA ALA A 33 -16.53 17.13 -13.08
C ALA A 33 -16.35 16.75 -14.55
N ASP A 34 -16.64 15.52 -14.95
CA ASP A 34 -16.56 15.06 -16.34
C ASP A 34 -17.60 15.76 -17.23
N ALA A 35 -18.82 16.00 -16.73
CA ALA A 35 -19.81 16.81 -17.43
C ALA A 35 -19.33 18.25 -17.69
N LEU A 36 -18.48 18.79 -16.80
CA LEU A 36 -17.87 20.11 -16.94
C LEU A 36 -16.70 20.12 -17.93
N ARG A 37 -16.13 18.98 -18.32
CA ARG A 37 -15.00 18.86 -19.26
C ARG A 37 -15.30 19.38 -20.67
N ASN A 38 -16.57 19.36 -21.09
CA ASN A 38 -16.99 19.71 -22.46
C ASN A 38 -16.25 18.88 -23.53
N ASN A 39 -15.69 19.52 -24.55
CA ASN A 39 -14.93 18.90 -25.63
C ASN A 39 -13.43 18.72 -25.32
N MET A 40 -12.98 18.92 -24.07
CA MET A 40 -11.57 18.75 -23.71
C MET A 40 -11.18 17.28 -23.61
N ASP A 41 -9.96 16.95 -24.05
CA ASP A 41 -9.40 15.63 -23.84
C ASP A 41 -9.14 15.37 -22.35
N ALA A 42 -9.27 14.11 -21.92
CA ALA A 42 -8.98 13.67 -20.56
C ALA A 42 -7.55 14.03 -20.14
N ALA A 43 -6.59 13.92 -21.07
CA ALA A 43 -5.19 14.20 -20.79
C ALA A 43 -4.90 15.68 -20.47
N GLU A 44 -5.69 16.60 -21.01
CA GLU A 44 -5.56 18.04 -20.69
C GLU A 44 -6.39 18.41 -19.46
N TYR A 45 -7.60 17.85 -19.36
CA TYR A 45 -8.53 18.17 -18.28
C TYR A 45 -8.03 17.70 -16.91
N LYS A 46 -7.26 16.60 -16.85
CA LYS A 46 -6.69 16.10 -15.59
C LYS A 46 -5.88 17.15 -14.83
N HIS A 47 -5.14 17.99 -15.54
CA HIS A 47 -4.29 19.01 -14.93
C HIS A 47 -5.11 20.11 -14.27
N VAL A 48 -6.21 20.48 -14.92
CA VAL A 48 -7.14 21.49 -14.40
C VAL A 48 -7.74 20.99 -13.09
N VAL A 49 -8.34 19.79 -13.11
CA VAL A 49 -9.08 19.25 -11.98
C VAL A 49 -8.17 18.87 -10.82
N LEU A 50 -7.10 18.10 -11.08
CA LEU A 50 -6.18 17.67 -10.01
C LEU A 50 -5.45 18.84 -9.38
N GLY A 51 -5.10 19.88 -10.15
CA GLY A 51 -4.53 21.11 -9.60
C GLY A 51 -5.50 21.84 -8.67
N LEU A 52 -6.78 21.95 -9.03
CA LEU A 52 -7.78 22.59 -8.17
C LEU A 52 -8.06 21.78 -6.89
N ILE A 53 -8.13 20.44 -6.99
CA ILE A 53 -8.27 19.57 -5.81
C ILE A 53 -7.06 19.75 -4.88
N PHE A 54 -5.84 19.81 -5.43
CA PHE A 54 -4.63 20.09 -4.66
C PHE A 54 -4.70 21.45 -3.96
N LEU A 55 -5.10 22.50 -4.69
CA LEU A 55 -5.23 23.85 -4.13
C LEU A 55 -6.27 23.93 -3.01
N LYS A 56 -7.41 23.23 -3.17
CA LYS A 56 -8.42 23.10 -2.11
C LYS A 56 -7.83 22.43 -0.88
N TYR A 57 -7.11 21.31 -1.07
CA TYR A 57 -6.50 20.57 0.03
C TYR A 57 -5.52 21.43 0.85
N ILE A 58 -4.58 22.09 0.19
CA ILE A 58 -3.59 22.91 0.92
C ILE A 58 -4.26 24.10 1.62
N SER A 59 -5.30 24.67 1.00
CA SER A 59 -6.07 25.75 1.60
C SER A 59 -6.82 25.29 2.85
N ASP A 60 -7.47 24.12 2.81
CA ASP A 60 -8.19 23.57 3.97
C ASP A 60 -7.23 23.24 5.12
N ALA A 61 -6.09 22.62 4.81
CA ALA A 61 -5.06 22.32 5.79
C ALA A 61 -4.52 23.60 6.44
N PHE A 62 -4.28 24.64 5.64
CA PHE A 62 -3.86 25.95 6.09
C PHE A 62 -4.94 26.62 6.96
N GLU A 63 -6.19 26.70 6.50
CA GLU A 63 -7.29 27.37 7.21
C GLU A 63 -7.58 26.68 8.55
N ALA A 64 -7.49 25.34 8.61
CA ALA A 64 -7.63 24.60 9.87
C ALA A 64 -6.53 24.99 10.88
N LYS A 65 -5.26 25.05 10.45
CA LYS A 65 -4.15 25.45 11.34
C LYS A 65 -4.19 26.94 11.67
N HIS A 66 -4.61 27.78 10.73
CA HIS A 66 -4.81 29.22 10.96
C HIS A 66 -5.85 29.46 12.05
N ALA A 67 -6.99 28.77 12.00
CA ALA A 67 -8.02 28.86 13.03
C ALA A 67 -7.55 28.40 14.42
N GLU A 68 -6.73 27.34 14.48
CA GLU A 68 -6.09 26.87 15.71
C GLU A 68 -5.13 27.92 16.29
N LEU A 69 -4.21 28.46 15.47
CA LEU A 69 -3.27 29.49 15.88
C LEU A 69 -3.98 30.78 16.30
N GLU A 70 -5.07 31.16 15.62
CA GLU A 70 -5.83 32.36 15.94
C GLU A 70 -6.52 32.24 17.30
N ALA A 71 -7.02 31.04 17.64
CA ALA A 71 -7.53 30.75 18.98
C ALA A 71 -6.43 30.84 20.06
N ASP A 72 -5.21 30.42 19.71
CA ASP A 72 -4.03 30.41 20.59
C ASP A 72 -3.19 31.70 20.56
N ARG A 73 -3.64 32.74 19.83
CA ARG A 73 -2.91 34.03 19.72
C ARG A 73 -2.62 34.67 21.08
N LYS A 74 -3.52 34.48 22.06
CA LYS A 74 -3.32 34.97 23.45
C LYS A 74 -2.18 34.26 24.19
N SER A 75 -1.80 33.07 23.72
CA SER A 75 -0.70 32.26 24.24
C SER A 75 0.63 32.51 23.50
N GLY A 76 0.65 33.45 22.54
CA GLY A 76 1.85 33.86 21.80
C GLY A 76 1.99 33.31 20.39
N ALA A 77 1.01 32.54 19.88
CA ALA A 77 1.01 32.05 18.51
C ALA A 77 0.82 33.20 17.50
N ASP A 78 1.46 33.11 16.33
CA ASP A 78 1.22 34.02 15.20
C ASP A 78 0.63 33.28 13.98
N PRO A 79 -0.69 33.43 13.72
CA PRO A 79 -1.37 32.84 12.56
C PRO A 79 -0.83 33.31 11.20
N GLU A 80 -0.03 34.38 11.15
CA GLU A 80 0.54 34.87 9.90
C GLU A 80 2.05 34.61 9.80
N ASP A 81 2.63 33.82 10.71
CA ASP A 81 4.00 33.31 10.61
C ASP A 81 4.06 31.99 9.81
N PRO A 82 4.72 31.95 8.64
CA PRO A 82 4.88 30.72 7.86
C PRO A 82 5.55 29.55 8.59
N ASP A 83 6.39 29.82 9.60
CA ASP A 83 7.14 28.78 10.30
C ASP A 83 6.25 27.90 11.20
N GLU A 84 5.15 28.45 11.73
CA GLU A 84 4.12 27.72 12.49
C GLU A 84 3.46 26.60 11.67
N TYR A 85 3.41 26.78 10.34
CA TYR A 85 2.84 25.81 9.40
C TYR A 85 3.88 24.78 8.97
N ARG A 86 5.09 25.23 8.64
CA ARG A 86 6.19 24.36 8.21
C ARG A 86 6.57 23.35 9.29
N ALA A 87 6.50 23.74 10.57
CA ALA A 87 6.80 22.87 11.70
C ALA A 87 5.90 21.61 11.78
N VAL A 88 4.72 21.65 11.16
CA VAL A 88 3.75 20.55 11.14
C VAL A 88 3.45 20.07 9.71
N ASN A 89 4.36 20.33 8.76
CA ASN A 89 4.25 19.94 7.35
C ASN A 89 3.01 20.49 6.63
N ILE A 90 2.56 21.70 6.99
CA ILE A 90 1.49 22.41 6.29
C ILE A 90 2.11 23.48 5.39
N PHE A 91 1.66 23.53 4.14
CA PHE A 91 2.11 24.57 3.20
C PHE A 91 1.55 25.93 3.59
N TRP A 92 2.38 26.96 3.46
CA TRP A 92 1.93 28.33 3.61
C TRP A 92 1.05 28.74 2.43
N VAL A 93 -0.12 29.32 2.70
CA VAL A 93 -1.06 29.78 1.67
C VAL A 93 -1.25 31.29 1.76
N PRO A 94 -0.68 32.08 0.83
CA PRO A 94 -0.84 33.53 0.77
C PRO A 94 -2.30 33.94 0.64
N LYS A 95 -2.65 35.16 1.08
CA LYS A 95 -4.05 35.65 1.11
C LYS A 95 -4.73 35.58 -0.26
N GLU A 96 -3.99 35.92 -1.30
CA GLU A 96 -4.42 35.85 -2.71
C GLU A 96 -4.67 34.41 -3.20
N ALA A 97 -4.11 33.41 -2.53
CA ALA A 97 -4.21 32.00 -2.91
C ALA A 97 -5.16 31.16 -2.03
N ARG A 98 -5.75 31.76 -0.98
CA ARG A 98 -6.69 31.06 -0.07
C ARG A 98 -7.97 30.69 -0.82
N TRP A 99 -8.46 29.47 -0.66
CA TRP A 99 -9.63 28.95 -1.37
C TRP A 99 -10.88 29.85 -1.27
N SER A 100 -11.10 30.49 -0.12
CA SER A 100 -12.18 31.47 0.07
C SER A 100 -12.15 32.61 -0.94
N HIS A 101 -10.97 33.12 -1.31
CA HIS A 101 -10.79 34.14 -2.35
C HIS A 101 -11.15 33.60 -3.74
N LEU A 102 -10.68 32.40 -4.07
CA LEU A 102 -10.99 31.76 -5.36
C LEU A 102 -12.49 31.48 -5.52
N LYS A 103 -13.13 30.99 -4.45
CA LYS A 103 -14.59 30.74 -4.44
C LYS A 103 -15.39 32.01 -4.65
N ALA A 104 -15.01 33.11 -3.99
CA ALA A 104 -15.66 34.41 -4.20
C ALA A 104 -15.46 34.94 -5.63
N SER A 105 -14.33 34.62 -6.26
CA SER A 105 -13.99 35.03 -7.62
C SER A 105 -14.51 34.09 -8.71
N ALA A 106 -15.08 32.94 -8.36
CA ALA A 106 -15.54 31.92 -9.30
C ALA A 106 -16.49 32.42 -10.40
N PRO A 107 -17.41 33.39 -10.16
CA PRO A 107 -18.27 33.93 -11.21
C PRO A 107 -17.55 34.85 -12.22
N GLN A 108 -16.33 35.28 -11.93
CA GLN A 108 -15.62 36.29 -12.73
C GLN A 108 -14.98 35.67 -13.98
N PRO A 109 -14.96 36.38 -15.13
CA PRO A 109 -14.28 35.89 -16.34
C PRO A 109 -12.76 35.77 -16.17
N THR A 110 -12.19 36.47 -15.18
CA THR A 110 -10.77 36.48 -14.81
C THR A 110 -10.36 35.30 -13.92
N ILE A 111 -11.29 34.39 -13.56
CA ILE A 111 -11.00 33.27 -12.64
C ILE A 111 -9.78 32.44 -13.05
N GLY A 112 -9.54 32.26 -14.36
CA GLY A 112 -8.35 31.58 -14.86
C GLY A 112 -7.04 32.25 -14.43
N SER A 113 -6.93 33.58 -14.60
CA SER A 113 -5.76 34.35 -14.19
C SER A 113 -5.58 34.34 -12.67
N ILE A 114 -6.68 34.42 -11.92
CA ILE A 114 -6.65 34.40 -10.44
C ILE A 114 -6.10 33.05 -9.94
N VAL A 115 -6.51 31.93 -10.56
CA VAL A 115 -5.95 30.61 -10.22
C VAL A 115 -4.46 30.54 -10.57
N ASP A 116 -4.03 31.04 -11.73
CA ASP A 116 -2.61 31.03 -12.13
C ASP A 116 -1.74 31.87 -11.18
N GLU A 117 -2.23 33.02 -10.76
CA GLU A 117 -1.60 33.89 -9.76
C GLU A 117 -1.50 33.21 -8.40
N ALA A 118 -2.58 32.56 -7.94
CA ALA A 118 -2.60 31.80 -6.69
C ALA A 118 -1.55 30.67 -6.68
N MET A 119 -1.50 29.87 -7.75
CA MET A 119 -0.53 28.78 -7.90
C MET A 119 0.91 29.31 -7.92
N THR A 120 1.14 30.46 -8.56
CA THR A 120 2.44 31.13 -8.58
C THR A 120 2.85 31.62 -7.19
N ALA A 121 1.93 32.22 -6.44
CA ALA A 121 2.18 32.70 -5.08
C ALA A 121 2.50 31.53 -4.12
N ILE A 122 1.81 30.40 -4.24
CA ILE A 122 2.09 29.21 -3.45
C ILE A 122 3.49 28.66 -3.74
N GLU A 123 3.89 28.53 -5.02
CA GLU A 123 5.24 28.06 -5.35
C GLU A 123 6.34 29.00 -4.86
N ARG A 124 6.11 30.31 -4.89
CA ARG A 124 7.05 31.33 -4.39
C ARG A 124 7.39 31.10 -2.92
N ASP A 125 6.39 30.81 -2.10
CA ASP A 125 6.54 30.75 -0.63
C ASP A 125 6.78 29.32 -0.11
N ASN A 126 6.65 28.32 -0.99
CA ASN A 126 6.85 26.90 -0.69
C ASN A 126 7.87 26.27 -1.68
N PRO A 127 9.19 26.33 -1.38
CA PRO A 127 10.24 25.90 -2.31
C PRO A 127 10.12 24.45 -2.81
N SER A 128 9.56 23.54 -2.00
CA SER A 128 9.32 22.15 -2.38
C SER A 128 8.31 21.98 -3.52
N LEU A 129 7.43 22.97 -3.74
CA LEU A 129 6.43 23.00 -4.82
C LEU A 129 6.89 23.75 -6.07
N LYS A 130 8.13 24.27 -6.11
CA LYS A 130 8.64 25.02 -7.27
C LYS A 130 8.47 24.23 -8.57
N SER A 131 7.79 24.85 -9.54
CA SER A 131 7.48 24.28 -10.85
C SER A 131 6.55 23.05 -10.85
N VAL A 132 5.88 22.76 -9.73
CA VAL A 132 4.98 21.61 -9.57
C VAL A 132 3.53 21.95 -9.91
N LEU A 133 3.04 23.15 -9.64
CA LEU A 133 1.63 23.53 -9.72
C LEU A 133 1.23 24.07 -11.10
N PRO A 134 0.10 23.61 -11.67
CA PRO A 134 -0.34 24.03 -13.01
C PRO A 134 -0.65 25.53 -13.02
N LYS A 135 -0.24 26.21 -14.09
CA LYS A 135 -0.33 27.68 -14.25
C LYS A 135 -0.82 28.03 -15.65
N ASP A 136 -1.80 27.29 -16.13
CA ASP A 136 -2.35 27.42 -17.49
C ASP A 136 -3.89 27.41 -17.46
N TYR A 137 -4.48 28.04 -16.44
CA TYR A 137 -5.93 28.17 -16.27
C TYR A 137 -6.49 29.38 -17.06
N ALA A 138 -5.66 30.40 -17.34
CA ALA A 138 -6.03 31.55 -18.14
C ALA A 138 -6.13 31.26 -19.65
N ARG A 139 -5.66 30.10 -20.14
CA ARG A 139 -5.62 29.80 -21.58
C ARG A 139 -6.96 30.00 -22.32
N PRO A 140 -6.95 30.43 -23.59
CA PRO A 140 -8.18 30.63 -24.37
C PRO A 140 -9.05 29.38 -24.49
N GLY A 141 -8.44 28.20 -24.57
CA GLY A 141 -9.14 26.92 -24.73
C GLY A 141 -9.90 26.42 -23.50
N LEU A 142 -9.76 27.09 -22.34
CA LEU A 142 -10.46 26.71 -21.11
C LEU A 142 -11.61 27.67 -20.84
N ASP A 143 -12.84 27.14 -20.91
CA ASP A 143 -14.09 27.87 -20.65
C ASP A 143 -14.13 28.40 -19.21
N LYS A 144 -14.25 29.72 -19.08
CA LYS A 144 -14.19 30.41 -17.78
C LYS A 144 -15.43 30.19 -16.92
N GLN A 145 -16.60 30.02 -17.54
CA GLN A 145 -17.84 29.72 -16.81
C GLN A 145 -17.78 28.32 -16.22
N ARG A 146 -17.33 27.34 -17.01
CA ARG A 146 -17.14 25.95 -16.55
C ARG A 146 -16.05 25.85 -15.49
N LEU A 147 -14.96 26.61 -15.62
CA LEU A 147 -13.93 26.69 -14.59
C LEU A 147 -14.50 27.22 -13.26
N GLY A 148 -15.31 28.27 -13.29
CA GLY A 148 -16.03 28.77 -12.11
C GLY A 148 -16.99 27.73 -11.50
N GLN A 149 -17.72 27.00 -12.34
CA GLN A 149 -18.58 25.89 -11.89
C GLN A 149 -17.77 24.76 -11.23
N LEU A 150 -16.59 24.45 -11.77
CA LEU A 150 -15.70 23.43 -11.22
C LEU A 150 -15.13 23.87 -9.85
N VAL A 151 -14.77 25.14 -9.67
CA VAL A 151 -14.37 25.70 -8.36
C VAL A 151 -15.51 25.57 -7.34
N ASN A 152 -16.75 25.85 -7.74
CA ASN A 152 -17.91 25.67 -6.86
C ASN A 152 -18.13 24.19 -6.51
N LEU A 153 -18.07 23.30 -7.50
CA LEU A 153 -18.20 21.85 -7.29
C LEU A 153 -17.16 21.32 -6.29
N ILE A 154 -15.89 21.74 -6.42
CA ILE A 154 -14.81 21.34 -5.53
C ILE A 154 -14.96 21.96 -4.13
N SER A 155 -15.57 23.16 -4.04
CA SER A 155 -15.83 23.82 -2.77
C SER A 155 -16.80 23.05 -1.87
N ASP A 156 -17.67 22.23 -2.46
CA ASP A 156 -18.66 21.44 -1.73
C ASP A 156 -18.08 20.12 -1.19
N ILE A 157 -16.84 19.79 -1.56
CA ILE A 157 -16.13 18.63 -1.02
C ILE A 157 -15.82 18.87 0.47
N ALA A 158 -16.18 17.89 1.31
CA ALA A 158 -15.86 17.83 2.74
C ALA A 158 -16.43 18.96 3.61
N LEU A 159 -17.49 19.65 3.18
CA LEU A 159 -18.21 20.62 4.02
C LEU A 159 -18.67 19.97 5.34
N GLY A 160 -18.14 20.45 6.47
CA GLY A 160 -18.56 20.06 7.83
C GLY A 160 -17.82 18.87 8.46
N ALA A 161 -16.80 18.30 7.81
CA ALA A 161 -15.96 17.28 8.42
C ALA A 161 -14.89 17.91 9.33
N PRO A 162 -14.50 17.27 10.46
CA PRO A 162 -13.31 17.67 11.21
C PRO A 162 -12.08 17.71 10.29
N ALA A 163 -11.14 18.63 10.53
CA ALA A 163 -9.98 18.88 9.66
C ALA A 163 -9.22 17.60 9.26
N ASP A 164 -9.05 16.67 10.20
CA ASP A 164 -8.37 15.39 9.95
C ASP A 164 -9.15 14.47 8.99
N ARG A 165 -10.49 14.48 9.06
CA ARG A 165 -11.35 13.73 8.13
C ARG A 165 -11.46 14.40 6.76
N ALA A 166 -11.37 15.74 6.70
CA ALA A 166 -11.38 16.48 5.46
C ALA A 166 -10.11 16.20 4.62
N LYS A 167 -8.94 16.16 5.27
CA LYS A 167 -7.65 15.80 4.64
C LYS A 167 -7.70 14.41 3.99
N ASP A 168 -8.18 13.40 4.72
CA ASP A 168 -8.32 12.04 4.19
C ASP A 168 -9.31 11.98 3.01
N THR A 169 -10.44 12.69 3.11
CA THR A 169 -11.45 12.72 2.04
C THR A 169 -10.90 13.29 0.73
N LEU A 170 -10.18 14.41 0.78
CA LEU A 170 -9.57 15.01 -0.42
C LEU A 170 -8.45 14.14 -1.00
N GLY A 171 -7.66 13.46 -0.15
CA GLY A 171 -6.67 12.47 -0.59
C GLY A 171 -7.30 11.32 -1.37
N ARG A 172 -8.43 10.78 -0.87
CA ARG A 172 -9.21 9.73 -1.55
C ARG A 172 -9.80 10.21 -2.87
N VAL A 173 -10.39 11.41 -2.90
CA VAL A 173 -10.89 12.03 -4.12
C VAL A 173 -9.78 12.22 -5.17
N TYR A 174 -8.62 12.73 -4.75
CA TYR A 174 -7.48 12.92 -5.66
C TYR A 174 -7.02 11.59 -6.29
N GLU A 175 -6.92 10.52 -5.49
CA GLU A 175 -6.54 9.19 -5.95
C GLU A 175 -7.57 8.59 -6.92
N TYR A 176 -8.85 8.78 -6.61
CA TYR A 176 -9.93 8.34 -7.47
C TYR A 176 -9.87 9.03 -8.84
N PHE A 177 -9.76 10.37 -8.87
CA PHE A 177 -9.66 11.13 -10.11
C PHE A 177 -8.43 10.74 -10.92
N LEU A 178 -7.29 10.57 -10.27
CA LEU A 178 -6.07 10.10 -10.90
C LEU A 178 -6.24 8.72 -11.56
N SER A 179 -6.90 7.78 -10.88
CA SER A 179 -7.24 6.46 -11.43
C SER A 179 -8.20 6.55 -12.62
N GLN A 180 -9.22 7.41 -12.55
CA GLN A 180 -10.19 7.60 -13.63
C GLN A 180 -9.53 8.21 -14.88
N PHE A 181 -8.69 9.23 -14.71
CA PHE A 181 -7.94 9.82 -15.82
C PHE A 181 -6.96 8.83 -16.45
N ALA A 182 -6.29 7.99 -15.65
CA ALA A 182 -5.43 6.94 -16.17
C ALA A 182 -6.20 5.89 -17.00
N SER A 183 -7.41 5.53 -16.56
CA SER A 183 -8.31 4.63 -17.30
C SER A 183 -8.78 5.26 -18.61
N ALA A 184 -9.20 6.52 -18.59
CA ALA A 184 -9.73 7.24 -19.75
C ALA A 184 -8.68 7.54 -20.83
N GLU A 185 -7.41 7.74 -20.47
CA GLU A 185 -6.35 8.07 -21.44
C GLU A 185 -5.96 6.88 -22.35
N GLY A 186 -6.29 5.64 -22.00
CA GLY A 186 -6.06 4.46 -22.86
C GLY A 186 -4.62 4.24 -23.32
N LYS A 187 -3.64 4.94 -22.73
CA LYS A 187 -2.24 4.92 -23.17
C LYS A 187 -1.61 3.57 -22.85
N LYS A 188 -0.94 3.00 -23.86
CA LYS A 188 -0.22 1.73 -23.77
C LYS A 188 0.94 1.85 -22.76
N GLY A 189 0.85 1.13 -21.65
CA GLY A 189 1.97 0.88 -20.74
C GLY A 189 1.73 1.37 -19.32
N GLY A 190 2.19 0.57 -18.34
CA GLY A 190 2.07 0.82 -16.89
C GLY A 190 2.81 2.06 -16.35
N GLN A 191 3.20 2.99 -17.22
CA GLN A 191 4.02 4.16 -16.91
C GLN A 191 3.30 5.20 -16.03
N PHE A 192 1.96 5.26 -16.10
CA PHE A 192 1.20 6.33 -15.43
C PHE A 192 0.53 5.90 -14.14
N TYR A 193 0.02 4.67 -14.09
CA TYR A 193 -0.79 4.20 -12.97
C TYR A 193 -0.78 2.68 -12.88
N THR A 194 -0.57 2.17 -11.66
CA THR A 194 -0.63 0.73 -11.35
C THR A 194 -1.92 0.45 -10.59
N PRO A 195 -2.72 -0.57 -10.95
CA PRO A 195 -3.92 -0.92 -10.21
C PRO A 195 -3.63 -1.14 -8.72
N SER A 196 -4.47 -0.56 -7.85
CA SER A 196 -4.25 -0.54 -6.39
C SER A 196 -4.03 -1.93 -5.80
N ARG A 197 -4.74 -2.96 -6.28
CA ARG A 197 -4.57 -4.34 -5.81
C ARG A 197 -3.20 -4.92 -6.14
N VAL A 198 -2.63 -4.60 -7.30
CA VAL A 198 -1.29 -5.08 -7.68
C VAL A 198 -0.23 -4.41 -6.81
N VAL A 199 -0.37 -3.09 -6.58
CA VAL A 199 0.48 -2.33 -5.64
C VAL A 199 0.40 -2.94 -4.25
N ARG A 200 -0.80 -3.27 -3.76
CA ARG A 200 -1.00 -3.92 -2.46
C ARG A 200 -0.30 -5.26 -2.37
N VAL A 201 -0.39 -6.14 -3.37
CA VAL A 201 0.34 -7.41 -3.37
C VAL A 201 1.85 -7.18 -3.21
N LEU A 202 2.44 -6.25 -3.97
CA LEU A 202 3.86 -5.92 -3.89
C LEU A 202 4.26 -5.42 -2.48
N VAL A 203 3.49 -4.46 -1.94
CA VAL A 203 3.76 -3.86 -0.63
C VAL A 203 3.59 -4.87 0.50
N GLU A 204 2.50 -5.64 0.52
CA GLU A 204 2.22 -6.65 1.54
C GLU A 204 3.27 -7.77 1.51
N MET A 205 3.70 -8.21 0.32
CA MET A 205 4.76 -9.23 0.21
C MET A 205 6.11 -8.70 0.72
N LEU A 206 6.52 -7.49 0.33
CA LEU A 206 7.79 -6.92 0.79
C LEU A 206 7.77 -6.53 2.27
N ALA A 207 6.64 -6.05 2.77
CA ALA A 207 6.43 -5.54 4.13
C ALA A 207 7.46 -4.45 4.55
N PRO A 208 7.47 -3.27 3.88
CA PRO A 208 8.46 -2.22 4.10
C PRO A 208 8.17 -1.41 5.36
N TYR A 209 8.40 -1.99 6.55
CA TYR A 209 8.10 -1.31 7.82
C TYR A 209 8.99 -0.10 8.09
N LYS A 210 10.28 -0.17 7.73
CA LYS A 210 11.28 0.89 7.95
C LYS A 210 12.34 0.92 6.87
N GLY A 211 13.11 2.00 6.80
CA GLY A 211 14.29 2.09 5.92
C GLY A 211 14.01 2.78 4.59
N ARG A 212 14.88 2.59 3.60
CA ARG A 212 14.83 3.32 2.32
C ARG A 212 13.97 2.58 1.32
N VAL A 213 12.88 3.21 0.87
CA VAL A 213 12.00 2.72 -0.19
C VAL A 213 12.29 3.51 -1.46
N TYR A 214 12.54 2.80 -2.56
CA TYR A 214 12.88 3.41 -3.85
C TYR A 214 11.98 2.91 -4.98
N ASP A 215 11.46 3.83 -5.79
CA ASP A 215 10.81 3.52 -7.07
C ASP A 215 11.44 4.40 -8.18
N PRO A 216 12.30 3.83 -9.05
CA PRO A 216 13.00 4.58 -10.10
C PRO A 216 12.12 4.91 -11.32
N CYS A 217 10.85 4.52 -11.30
CA CYS A 217 9.86 4.79 -12.34
C CYS A 217 8.50 5.03 -11.66
N CYS A 218 8.48 5.99 -10.74
CA CYS A 218 7.44 6.08 -9.72
C CYS A 218 6.06 6.45 -10.24
N GLY A 219 5.94 6.86 -11.50
CA GLY A 219 4.68 7.33 -12.06
C GLY A 219 4.12 8.43 -11.17
N SER A 220 2.85 8.33 -10.83
CA SER A 220 2.16 9.26 -9.94
C SER A 220 2.41 9.03 -8.43
N GLY A 221 3.38 8.21 -8.05
CA GLY A 221 3.75 7.94 -6.65
C GLY A 221 2.84 6.95 -5.90
N GLY A 222 2.06 6.14 -6.63
CA GLY A 222 1.09 5.20 -6.02
C GLY A 222 1.73 4.14 -5.11
N MET A 223 2.94 3.66 -5.46
CA MET A 223 3.69 2.70 -4.63
C MET A 223 4.00 3.27 -3.25
N PHE A 224 4.39 4.54 -3.17
CA PHE A 224 4.73 5.20 -1.90
C PHE A 224 3.50 5.43 -1.02
N VAL A 225 2.41 5.91 -1.62
CA VAL A 225 1.12 6.07 -0.93
C VAL A 225 0.67 4.76 -0.29
N GLN A 226 0.76 3.65 -1.03
CA GLN A 226 0.38 2.35 -0.49
C GLN A 226 1.37 1.84 0.57
N SER A 227 2.65 2.15 0.45
CA SER A 227 3.66 1.78 1.45
C SER A 227 3.38 2.46 2.80
N GLU A 228 3.03 3.75 2.78
CA GLU A 228 2.67 4.48 4.00
C GLU A 228 1.36 3.97 4.61
N LYS A 229 0.32 3.74 3.78
CA LYS A 229 -0.94 3.11 4.24
C LYS A 229 -0.69 1.74 4.90
N PHE A 230 0.25 0.95 4.37
CA PHE A 230 0.64 -0.32 4.96
C PHE A 230 1.29 -0.12 6.35
N ILE A 231 2.21 0.84 6.47
CA ILE A 231 2.88 1.17 7.74
C ILE A 231 1.84 1.59 8.80
N GLU A 232 0.93 2.50 8.46
CA GLU A 232 -0.15 2.96 9.34
C GLU A 232 -1.05 1.79 9.79
N ALA A 233 -1.46 0.93 8.84
CA ALA A 233 -2.29 -0.24 9.14
C ALA A 233 -1.61 -1.24 10.10
N HIS A 234 -0.28 -1.21 10.16
CA HIS A 234 0.52 -2.06 11.04
C HIS A 234 1.12 -1.30 12.24
N SER A 235 0.48 -0.20 12.66
CA SER A 235 0.85 0.60 13.84
C SER A 235 2.20 1.32 13.75
N GLY A 236 2.77 1.44 12.55
CA GLY A 236 3.90 2.32 12.27
C GLY A 236 3.45 3.77 12.09
N LYS A 237 4.40 4.65 11.78
CA LYS A 237 4.16 6.08 11.58
C LYS A 237 4.70 6.55 10.22
N ILE A 238 4.02 7.52 9.62
CA ILE A 238 4.55 8.26 8.47
C ILE A 238 5.96 8.77 8.80
N GLY A 239 6.91 8.52 7.90
CA GLY A 239 8.33 8.84 8.09
C GLY A 239 9.18 7.72 8.71
N ASP A 240 8.59 6.57 9.07
CA ASP A 240 9.36 5.35 9.39
C ASP A 240 10.18 4.84 8.17
N ILE A 241 9.73 5.18 6.96
CA ILE A 241 10.47 4.99 5.71
C ILE A 241 10.97 6.31 5.14
N SER A 242 12.12 6.26 4.48
CA SER A 242 12.63 7.35 3.66
C SER A 242 12.34 7.04 2.19
N ILE A 243 11.60 7.92 1.52
CA ILE A 243 11.12 7.70 0.16
C ILE A 243 12.00 8.40 -0.86
N TYR A 244 12.42 7.63 -1.87
CA TYR A 244 13.18 8.09 -3.02
C TYR A 244 12.46 7.66 -4.27
N GLY A 245 12.44 8.50 -5.29
CA GLY A 245 11.85 8.10 -6.57
C GLY A 245 12.38 8.91 -7.74
N GLN A 246 12.04 8.44 -8.94
CA GLN A 246 12.37 9.11 -10.18
C GLN A 246 11.27 8.91 -11.21
N GLU A 247 11.01 9.96 -12.00
CA GLU A 247 10.04 9.94 -13.08
C GLU A 247 10.57 10.77 -14.26
N SER A 248 10.53 10.20 -15.46
CA SER A 248 11.06 10.83 -16.67
C SER A 248 10.05 11.76 -17.33
N ASN A 249 8.75 11.46 -17.22
CA ASN A 249 7.71 12.32 -17.73
C ASN A 249 7.47 13.49 -16.77
N TYR A 250 7.85 14.70 -17.20
CA TYR A 250 7.70 15.93 -16.42
C TYR A 250 6.30 16.12 -15.84
N THR A 251 5.28 15.81 -16.63
CA THR A 251 3.88 15.95 -16.22
C THR A 251 3.50 14.95 -15.13
N THR A 252 3.90 13.69 -15.27
CA THR A 252 3.69 12.64 -14.26
C THR A 252 4.47 12.92 -12.98
N TRP A 253 5.71 13.41 -13.10
CA TRP A 253 6.53 13.81 -11.96
C TRP A 253 5.83 14.86 -11.08
N ARG A 254 5.18 15.85 -11.70
CA ARG A 254 4.38 16.87 -10.99
C ARG A 254 3.19 16.24 -10.26
N LEU A 255 2.49 15.31 -10.91
CA LEU A 255 1.38 14.58 -10.29
C LEU A 255 1.85 13.79 -9.06
N ALA A 256 3.01 13.14 -9.13
CA ALA A 256 3.60 12.43 -7.99
C ALA A 256 3.89 13.37 -6.81
N LYS A 257 4.55 14.50 -7.07
CA LYS A 257 4.85 15.49 -6.02
C LYS A 257 3.59 16.03 -5.36
N MET A 258 2.55 16.35 -6.12
CA MET A 258 1.26 16.76 -5.57
C MET A 258 0.58 15.64 -4.77
N ASN A 259 0.63 14.40 -5.27
CA ASN A 259 -0.02 13.25 -4.64
C ASN A 259 0.57 12.91 -3.25
N LEU A 260 1.90 13.01 -3.13
CA LEU A 260 2.63 12.79 -1.88
C LEU A 260 2.43 13.95 -0.91
N ALA A 261 2.47 15.19 -1.40
CA ALA A 261 2.22 16.39 -0.62
C ALA A 261 0.82 16.43 0.02
N ILE A 262 -0.23 15.98 -0.70
CA ILE A 262 -1.60 15.84 -0.15
C ILE A 262 -1.67 14.86 1.03
N ARG A 263 -0.69 13.96 1.16
CA ARG A 263 -0.66 12.95 2.23
C ARG A 263 0.38 13.26 3.31
N GLY A 264 1.04 14.42 3.23
CA GLY A 264 2.12 14.78 4.14
C GLY A 264 3.32 13.84 4.05
N ILE A 265 3.50 13.16 2.91
CA ILE A 265 4.59 12.21 2.69
C ILE A 265 5.79 13.00 2.15
N ASP A 266 6.86 13.07 2.94
CA ASP A 266 8.13 13.65 2.50
C ASP A 266 8.91 12.65 1.62
N ALA A 267 9.37 13.13 0.46
CA ALA A 267 9.94 12.26 -0.56
C ALA A 267 10.91 13.00 -1.50
N GLN A 268 12.00 12.33 -1.84
CA GLN A 268 12.98 12.82 -2.80
C GLN A 268 12.68 12.27 -4.21
N ILE A 269 11.82 12.98 -4.94
CA ILE A 269 11.42 12.59 -6.31
C ILE A 269 12.19 13.39 -7.36
N GLY A 270 13.11 12.73 -8.05
CA GLY A 270 13.89 13.29 -9.15
C GLY A 270 13.11 13.31 -10.47
N HIS A 271 13.35 14.32 -11.31
CA HIS A 271 12.86 14.37 -12.68
C HIS A 271 14.00 14.05 -13.67
N GLY A 272 13.80 13.08 -14.56
CA GLY A 272 14.76 12.73 -15.60
C GLY A 272 14.71 11.25 -15.98
N ASP A 273 15.36 10.89 -17.10
CA ASP A 273 15.47 9.51 -17.54
C ASP A 273 16.33 8.68 -16.57
N THR A 274 15.79 7.59 -16.03
CA THR A 274 16.50 6.76 -15.04
C THR A 274 17.77 6.13 -15.58
N PHE A 275 17.80 5.81 -16.88
CA PHE A 275 18.98 5.19 -17.47
C PHE A 275 20.09 6.21 -17.74
N HIS A 276 19.77 7.38 -18.29
CA HIS A 276 20.77 8.37 -18.73
C HIS A 276 21.08 9.44 -17.68
N GLU A 277 20.14 9.69 -16.77
CA GLU A 277 20.22 10.73 -15.74
C GLU A 277 19.73 10.18 -14.40
N ASP A 278 20.44 9.17 -13.89
CA ASP A 278 20.17 8.62 -12.57
C ASP A 278 20.27 9.73 -11.50
N ARG A 279 19.13 10.06 -10.87
CA ARG A 279 19.03 11.11 -9.84
C ARG A 279 19.46 10.61 -8.47
N HIS A 280 19.67 9.30 -8.31
CA HIS A 280 20.03 8.63 -7.06
C HIS A 280 21.21 7.65 -7.23
N PRO A 281 22.33 8.05 -7.85
CA PRO A 281 23.38 7.13 -8.32
C PRO A 281 24.07 6.30 -7.22
N ASP A 282 24.09 6.83 -6.00
CA ASP A 282 24.71 6.20 -4.83
C ASP A 282 23.69 5.54 -3.89
N LEU A 283 22.39 5.66 -4.19
CA LEU A 283 21.34 5.09 -3.35
C LEU A 283 21.43 3.57 -3.36
N LYS A 284 21.43 2.99 -2.15
CA LYS A 284 21.25 1.56 -1.91
C LYS A 284 20.00 1.34 -1.08
N ALA A 285 18.87 1.14 -1.72
CA ALA A 285 17.57 1.02 -1.08
C ALA A 285 17.41 -0.33 -0.36
N ASP A 286 16.68 -0.31 0.76
CA ASP A 286 16.33 -1.51 1.51
C ASP A 286 15.14 -2.23 0.86
N PHE A 287 14.25 -1.45 0.24
CA PHE A 287 13.11 -1.93 -0.55
C PHE A 287 13.02 -1.19 -1.88
N ILE A 288 12.81 -1.94 -2.97
CA ILE A 288 12.45 -1.37 -4.27
C ILE A 288 11.08 -1.90 -4.69
N LEU A 289 10.15 -0.99 -4.96
CA LEU A 289 8.80 -1.28 -5.44
C LEU A 289 8.65 -0.57 -6.79
N ALA A 290 8.33 -1.27 -7.87
CA ALA A 290 8.30 -0.64 -9.19
C ALA A 290 7.32 -1.29 -10.18
N ASN A 291 6.81 -0.48 -11.10
CA ASN A 291 6.09 -0.95 -12.29
C ASN A 291 6.64 -0.20 -13.52
N PRO A 292 7.78 -0.65 -14.07
CA PRO A 292 8.41 0.04 -15.18
C PRO A 292 7.60 -0.02 -16.48
N PRO A 293 7.87 0.89 -17.42
CA PRO A 293 7.46 0.74 -18.82
C PRO A 293 7.77 -0.66 -19.38
N PHE A 294 6.75 -1.38 -19.87
CA PHE A 294 6.95 -2.71 -20.47
C PHE A 294 7.45 -2.61 -21.90
N ASN A 295 8.44 -3.44 -22.26
CA ASN A 295 8.92 -3.62 -23.63
C ASN A 295 9.35 -2.32 -24.33
N SER A 296 9.85 -1.35 -23.57
CA SER A 296 10.35 -0.09 -24.13
C SER A 296 11.54 -0.35 -25.05
N SER A 297 11.41 0.04 -26.32
CA SER A 297 12.45 -0.10 -27.34
C SER A 297 13.19 1.22 -27.61
N ASP A 298 12.66 2.33 -27.14
CA ASP A 298 13.15 3.70 -27.33
C ASP A 298 14.02 4.20 -26.17
N TRP A 299 14.47 3.30 -25.29
CA TRP A 299 15.28 3.63 -24.12
C TRP A 299 16.77 3.88 -24.41
N ARG A 300 17.19 3.91 -25.68
CA ARG A 300 18.57 4.22 -26.15
C ARG A 300 19.69 3.39 -25.49
N GLY A 301 19.43 2.11 -25.24
CA GLY A 301 20.40 1.19 -24.64
C GLY A 301 21.71 1.00 -25.42
N ASP A 302 21.72 1.35 -26.71
CA ASP A 302 22.92 1.34 -27.56
C ASP A 302 24.03 2.27 -27.06
N LEU A 303 23.68 3.32 -26.31
CA LEU A 303 24.61 4.26 -25.70
C LEU A 303 25.15 3.82 -24.34
N LEU A 304 24.58 2.76 -23.77
CA LEU A 304 24.85 2.33 -22.41
C LEU A 304 25.59 0.99 -22.35
N LYS A 305 26.22 0.52 -23.43
CA LYS A 305 26.80 -0.84 -23.50
C LYS A 305 27.79 -1.18 -22.37
N ASP A 306 28.54 -0.19 -21.91
CA ASP A 306 29.59 -0.34 -20.88
C ASP A 306 29.12 0.10 -19.47
N ASP A 307 27.81 0.27 -19.26
CA ASP A 307 27.28 0.72 -17.98
C ASP A 307 27.48 -0.32 -16.86
N LYS A 308 27.95 0.15 -15.70
CA LYS A 308 28.20 -0.66 -14.49
C LYS A 308 26.98 -1.43 -13.98
N ARG A 309 25.76 -1.04 -14.38
CA ARG A 309 24.52 -1.73 -14.01
C ARG A 309 24.40 -3.10 -14.68
N TRP A 310 25.04 -3.34 -15.82
CA TRP A 310 24.88 -4.57 -16.63
C TRP A 310 25.72 -5.75 -16.15
N ALA A 311 25.70 -6.03 -14.84
CA ALA A 311 26.53 -7.06 -14.21
C ALA A 311 26.21 -8.51 -14.68
N PHE A 312 25.03 -8.73 -15.26
CA PHE A 312 24.55 -10.05 -15.71
C PHE A 312 24.46 -10.16 -17.24
N GLY A 313 24.99 -9.16 -17.96
CA GLY A 313 24.97 -9.08 -19.42
C GLY A 313 24.27 -7.81 -19.92
N VAL A 314 24.68 -7.34 -21.09
CA VAL A 314 24.16 -6.10 -21.69
C VAL A 314 22.71 -6.30 -22.11
N PRO A 315 21.74 -5.51 -21.59
CA PRO A 315 20.35 -5.59 -22.00
C PRO A 315 20.17 -5.27 -23.49
N PRO A 316 19.18 -5.87 -24.17
CA PRO A 316 18.91 -5.57 -25.56
C PRO A 316 18.41 -4.13 -25.74
N ALA A 317 19.02 -3.38 -26.66
CA ALA A 317 18.61 -2.01 -26.96
C ALA A 317 17.13 -1.89 -27.38
N GLY A 318 16.54 -2.95 -27.95
CA GLY A 318 15.13 -3.00 -28.32
C GLY A 318 14.15 -3.38 -27.19
N ASN A 319 14.62 -3.69 -25.98
CA ASN A 319 13.75 -4.00 -24.85
C ASN A 319 14.40 -3.67 -23.48
N ALA A 320 13.86 -2.68 -22.78
CA ALA A 320 14.36 -2.22 -21.48
C ALA A 320 14.04 -3.14 -20.29
N ASN A 321 13.25 -4.22 -20.44
CA ASN A 321 12.81 -5.02 -19.29
C ASN A 321 13.98 -5.50 -18.41
N TYR A 322 15.02 -6.09 -19.01
CA TYR A 322 16.20 -6.54 -18.27
C TYR A 322 17.18 -5.41 -17.92
N ALA A 323 17.04 -4.22 -18.53
CA ALA A 323 17.72 -3.02 -18.05
C ALA A 323 17.14 -2.57 -16.72
N TRP A 324 15.81 -2.57 -16.58
CA TRP A 324 15.12 -2.29 -15.31
C TRP A 324 15.49 -3.29 -14.21
N VAL A 325 15.43 -4.60 -14.50
CA VAL A 325 15.80 -5.63 -13.51
C VAL A 325 17.22 -5.42 -12.97
N GLN A 326 18.17 -5.16 -13.86
CA GLN A 326 19.56 -4.94 -13.47
C GLN A 326 19.76 -3.59 -12.75
N HIS A 327 19.02 -2.55 -13.13
CA HIS A 327 18.99 -1.29 -12.39
C HIS A 327 18.46 -1.48 -10.96
N PHE A 328 17.37 -2.23 -10.76
CA PHE A 328 16.88 -2.56 -9.41
C PHE A 328 17.95 -3.30 -8.60
N ILE A 329 18.56 -4.35 -9.17
CA ILE A 329 19.63 -5.09 -8.49
C ILE A 329 20.81 -4.18 -8.12
N HIS A 330 21.17 -3.24 -9.00
CA HIS A 330 22.24 -2.28 -8.77
C HIS A 330 21.97 -1.39 -7.55
N HIS A 331 20.74 -0.89 -7.40
CA HIS A 331 20.33 -0.01 -6.30
C HIS A 331 19.86 -0.74 -5.04
N LEU A 332 19.87 -2.07 -4.99
CA LEU A 332 19.57 -2.78 -3.74
C LEU A 332 20.75 -2.74 -2.76
N ALA A 333 20.43 -2.49 -1.49
CA ALA A 333 21.33 -2.73 -0.36
C ALA A 333 21.71 -4.22 -0.27
N PRO A 334 22.81 -4.58 0.43
CA PRO A 334 23.25 -5.98 0.54
C PRO A 334 22.20 -6.95 1.10
N THR A 335 21.27 -6.46 1.92
CA THR A 335 20.13 -7.22 2.47
C THR A 335 18.79 -6.77 1.89
N GLY A 336 18.80 -5.96 0.83
CA GLY A 336 17.62 -5.35 0.25
C GLY A 336 16.76 -6.33 -0.53
N LEU A 337 15.47 -6.00 -0.62
CA LEU A 337 14.46 -6.74 -1.37
C LEU A 337 13.85 -5.84 -2.45
N ALA A 338 13.61 -6.37 -3.64
CA ALA A 338 12.81 -5.69 -4.65
C ALA A 338 11.58 -6.52 -5.02
N GLY A 339 10.48 -5.85 -5.30
CA GLY A 339 9.27 -6.42 -5.88
C GLY A 339 8.82 -5.52 -7.03
N PHE A 340 8.67 -6.06 -8.23
CA PHE A 340 8.32 -5.25 -9.40
C PHE A 340 7.50 -6.02 -10.43
N VAL A 341 6.74 -5.26 -11.23
CA VAL A 341 5.87 -5.79 -12.29
C VAL A 341 6.64 -5.89 -13.60
N LEU A 342 6.47 -6.99 -14.33
CA LEU A 342 6.93 -7.12 -15.73
C LEU A 342 5.90 -7.86 -16.58
N ALA A 343 5.98 -7.69 -17.90
CA ALA A 343 5.24 -8.50 -18.85
C ALA A 343 5.63 -9.99 -18.75
N ASN A 344 4.68 -10.90 -18.96
CA ASN A 344 4.90 -12.35 -18.83
C ASN A 344 6.03 -12.90 -19.72
N GLY A 345 6.29 -12.26 -20.86
CA GLY A 345 7.40 -12.63 -21.74
C GLY A 345 8.76 -12.61 -21.04
N SER A 346 8.95 -11.76 -20.01
CA SER A 346 10.18 -11.69 -19.22
C SER A 346 10.57 -13.04 -18.60
N MET A 347 9.61 -13.89 -18.26
CA MET A 347 9.85 -15.16 -17.57
C MET A 347 10.44 -16.26 -18.47
N SER A 348 10.28 -16.16 -19.80
CA SER A 348 10.56 -17.28 -20.71
C SER A 348 11.22 -16.89 -22.03
N SER A 349 11.23 -15.61 -22.39
CA SER A 349 11.80 -15.13 -23.64
C SER A 349 13.28 -15.48 -23.77
N ASN A 350 13.67 -15.90 -24.96
CA ASN A 350 15.07 -16.10 -25.38
C ASN A 350 15.46 -15.12 -26.49
N THR A 351 14.61 -14.14 -26.80
CA THR A 351 14.93 -13.14 -27.82
C THR A 351 16.04 -12.23 -27.32
N SER A 352 16.91 -11.81 -28.25
CA SER A 352 17.91 -10.77 -28.02
C SER A 352 18.78 -10.94 -26.76
N GLY A 353 19.07 -12.19 -26.36
CA GLY A 353 19.95 -12.50 -25.23
C GLY A 353 19.29 -12.46 -23.84
N GLU A 354 17.98 -12.19 -23.73
CA GLU A 354 17.26 -12.13 -22.44
C GLU A 354 17.37 -13.43 -21.64
N GLY A 355 17.46 -14.58 -22.33
CA GLY A 355 17.63 -15.90 -21.70
C GLY A 355 18.94 -16.03 -20.93
N GLU A 356 20.05 -15.51 -21.45
CA GLU A 356 21.36 -15.58 -20.76
C GLU A 356 21.42 -14.62 -19.57
N ILE A 357 20.84 -13.42 -19.68
CA ILE A 357 20.74 -12.48 -18.55
C ILE A 357 19.90 -13.10 -17.42
N ARG A 358 18.74 -13.66 -17.77
CA ARG A 358 17.87 -14.35 -16.80
C ARG A 358 18.60 -15.48 -16.09
N LYS A 359 19.27 -16.33 -16.87
CA LYS A 359 20.09 -17.43 -16.35
C LYS A 359 21.18 -16.92 -15.41
N ALA A 360 21.92 -15.87 -15.77
CA ALA A 360 22.96 -15.29 -14.92
C ALA A 360 22.40 -14.77 -13.58
N ILE A 361 21.22 -14.12 -13.59
CA ILE A 361 20.55 -13.65 -12.37
C ILE A 361 20.08 -14.82 -11.48
N ILE A 362 19.56 -15.89 -12.08
CA ILE A 362 19.13 -17.10 -11.35
C ILE A 362 20.32 -17.83 -10.73
N GLU A 363 21.40 -18.03 -11.50
CA GLU A 363 22.60 -18.72 -11.03
C GLU A 363 23.36 -17.89 -9.96
N ALA A 364 23.14 -16.58 -9.92
CA ALA A 364 23.57 -15.71 -8.82
C ALA A 364 22.66 -15.78 -7.57
N ASP A 365 21.64 -16.64 -7.58
CA ASP A 365 20.69 -16.86 -6.47
C ASP A 365 19.92 -15.60 -6.04
N LEU A 366 19.60 -14.71 -6.99
CA LEU A 366 18.93 -13.44 -6.69
C LEU A 366 17.41 -13.48 -6.79
N VAL A 367 16.85 -14.36 -7.63
CA VAL A 367 15.38 -14.49 -7.80
C VAL A 367 14.77 -15.16 -6.59
N ASP A 368 14.00 -14.41 -5.80
CA ASP A 368 13.41 -14.86 -4.54
C ASP A 368 12.03 -15.50 -4.74
N CYS A 369 11.14 -14.80 -5.44
CA CYS A 369 9.80 -15.29 -5.72
C CYS A 369 9.30 -14.80 -7.10
N MET A 370 8.50 -15.65 -7.75
CA MET A 370 7.82 -15.37 -9.01
C MET A 370 6.32 -15.56 -8.84
N VAL A 371 5.53 -14.53 -9.17
CA VAL A 371 4.06 -14.58 -9.11
C VAL A 371 3.48 -14.35 -10.50
N ALA A 372 2.74 -15.32 -11.03
CA ALA A 372 1.96 -15.12 -12.26
C ALA A 372 0.58 -14.59 -11.89
N LEU A 373 0.23 -13.40 -12.37
CA LEU A 373 -1.04 -12.76 -12.05
C LEU A 373 -2.13 -13.09 -13.09
N PRO A 374 -3.42 -12.97 -12.72
CA PRO A 374 -4.52 -13.03 -13.67
C PRO A 374 -4.32 -12.07 -14.85
N GLY A 375 -4.77 -12.48 -16.03
CA GLY A 375 -4.95 -11.55 -17.15
C GLY A 375 -6.02 -10.50 -16.81
N GLN A 376 -6.02 -9.38 -17.53
CA GLN A 376 -7.06 -8.34 -17.45
C GLN A 376 -7.13 -7.58 -16.10
N LEU A 377 -6.07 -7.62 -15.29
CA LEU A 377 -5.95 -6.77 -14.09
C LEU A 377 -5.64 -5.30 -14.44
N PHE A 378 -4.95 -5.07 -15.55
CA PHE A 378 -4.54 -3.73 -15.98
C PHE A 378 -5.57 -3.14 -16.94
N TYR A 379 -6.13 -2.00 -16.57
CA TYR A 379 -7.12 -1.29 -17.39
C TYR A 379 -6.54 -0.80 -18.73
N SER A 380 -5.25 -0.43 -18.74
CA SER A 380 -4.59 0.19 -19.90
C SER A 380 -3.85 -0.79 -20.81
N THR A 381 -3.72 -2.07 -20.43
CA THR A 381 -3.02 -3.07 -21.24
C THR A 381 -3.60 -4.46 -21.08
N GLN A 382 -3.76 -5.14 -22.21
CA GLN A 382 -4.13 -6.57 -22.25
C GLN A 382 -2.91 -7.49 -22.09
N ILE A 383 -1.70 -6.93 -21.98
CA ILE A 383 -0.48 -7.71 -21.76
C ILE A 383 -0.58 -8.38 -20.39
N PRO A 384 -0.56 -9.72 -20.30
CA PRO A 384 -0.49 -10.41 -19.03
C PRO A 384 0.83 -10.08 -18.32
N VAL A 385 0.74 -9.84 -17.02
CA VAL A 385 1.90 -9.45 -16.19
C VAL A 385 2.21 -10.48 -15.11
N CYS A 386 3.43 -10.39 -14.60
CA CYS A 386 3.94 -11.17 -13.48
C CYS A 386 4.64 -10.23 -12.49
N LEU A 387 4.79 -10.69 -11.26
CA LEU A 387 5.62 -10.05 -10.25
C LEU A 387 6.91 -10.83 -10.10
N TRP A 388 8.02 -10.10 -10.12
CA TRP A 388 9.33 -10.60 -9.77
C TRP A 388 9.71 -10.07 -8.40
N PHE A 389 10.24 -10.96 -7.56
CA PHE A 389 10.86 -10.59 -6.30
C PHE A 389 12.34 -10.96 -6.32
N ILE A 390 13.18 -10.02 -5.93
CA ILE A 390 14.64 -10.16 -5.86
C ILE A 390 15.08 -9.98 -4.42
N ALA A 391 16.01 -10.81 -3.96
CA ALA A 391 16.68 -10.66 -2.67
C ALA A 391 18.19 -10.70 -2.85
N ARG A 392 18.91 -9.69 -2.34
CA ARG A 392 20.39 -9.67 -2.36
C ARG A 392 21.02 -10.64 -1.36
N ASP A 393 20.29 -11.00 -0.30
CA ASP A 393 20.69 -12.00 0.69
C ASP A 393 19.53 -12.93 1.07
N LYS A 394 19.73 -14.23 0.84
CA LYS A 394 18.80 -15.32 1.20
C LYS A 394 19.26 -16.16 2.39
N SER A 395 20.31 -15.74 3.09
CA SER A 395 20.90 -16.48 4.22
C SER A 395 20.04 -16.51 5.48
N GLY A 396 18.95 -15.75 5.52
CA GLY A 396 18.08 -15.59 6.67
C GLY A 396 18.30 -14.30 7.46
N ARG A 397 19.29 -13.48 7.08
CA ARG A 397 19.48 -12.15 7.67
C ARG A 397 18.36 -11.22 7.22
N PRO A 398 17.61 -10.60 8.14
CA PRO A 398 16.61 -9.62 7.76
C PRO A 398 17.30 -8.34 7.23
N SER A 399 16.63 -7.66 6.30
CA SER A 399 16.99 -6.27 6.01
C SER A 399 16.84 -5.42 7.28
N PRO A 400 17.69 -4.41 7.54
CA PRO A 400 17.57 -3.52 8.70
C PRO A 400 16.16 -2.92 8.88
N GLY A 401 15.39 -2.82 7.79
CA GLY A 401 14.01 -2.35 7.78
C GLY A 401 12.92 -3.41 7.83
N ALA A 402 13.26 -4.70 7.70
CA ALA A 402 12.32 -5.83 7.68
C ALA A 402 12.12 -6.49 9.06
N SER A 403 12.73 -5.93 10.12
CA SER A 403 12.71 -6.56 11.44
C SER A 403 11.50 -6.17 12.30
N HIS A 404 10.61 -7.15 12.48
CA HIS A 404 9.91 -7.49 13.74
C HIS A 404 8.60 -6.75 14.06
N HIS A 405 7.60 -6.91 13.21
CA HIS A 405 6.20 -6.88 13.65
C HIS A 405 5.55 -8.25 13.41
N PRO A 406 4.86 -8.85 14.41
CA PRO A 406 4.10 -10.07 14.18
C PRO A 406 2.93 -9.77 13.23
N LEU A 407 2.76 -10.62 12.21
CA LEU A 407 1.56 -10.62 11.38
C LEU A 407 0.32 -10.87 12.28
N PRO A 408 -0.82 -10.23 12.02
CA PRO A 408 -2.07 -10.58 12.70
C PRO A 408 -2.36 -12.06 12.46
N SER A 409 -2.55 -12.83 13.55
CA SER A 409 -2.98 -14.22 13.44
C SER A 409 -4.37 -14.25 12.81
N GLY A 410 -4.50 -14.98 11.70
CA GLY A 410 -5.75 -15.14 10.96
C GLY A 410 -6.87 -15.66 11.86
N GLU A 411 -7.84 -14.79 12.12
CA GLU A 411 -9.26 -15.07 12.45
C GLU A 411 -10.07 -13.78 12.70
N ASP A 412 -9.47 -12.59 12.58
CA ASP A 412 -10.21 -11.33 12.59
C ASP A 412 -10.44 -10.83 11.16
N HIS A 413 -11.63 -11.14 10.62
CA HIS A 413 -12.14 -10.51 9.42
C HIS A 413 -12.15 -8.99 9.61
N TYR A 414 -11.29 -8.29 8.86
CA TYR A 414 -11.21 -6.83 8.81
C TYR A 414 -12.56 -6.25 8.35
N ARG A 415 -13.36 -5.77 9.31
CA ARG A 415 -14.47 -4.86 9.07
C ARG A 415 -14.01 -3.46 9.46
N GLY A 416 -14.01 -2.56 8.49
CA GLY A 416 -13.62 -1.17 8.70
C GLY A 416 -14.42 -0.47 9.79
N GLY A 417 -13.77 0.52 10.41
CA GLY A 417 -14.37 1.52 11.29
C GLY A 417 -14.56 1.04 12.73
N PHE A 418 -13.57 1.29 13.59
CA PHE A 418 -13.81 1.34 15.03
C PHE A 418 -13.55 2.75 15.55
N ASP A 419 -14.58 3.28 16.19
CA ASP A 419 -14.63 4.54 16.90
C ASP A 419 -13.70 4.50 18.12
N PHE A 420 -12.69 5.38 18.14
CA PHE A 420 -11.65 5.47 19.18
C PHE A 420 -12.04 6.38 20.37
N SER A 421 -13.30 6.78 20.50
CA SER A 421 -13.71 7.72 21.56
C SER A 421 -13.76 7.05 22.96
N GLY A 422 -12.99 7.58 23.93
CA GLY A 422 -13.18 7.32 25.36
C GLY A 422 -11.97 6.81 26.18
N LEU A 423 -10.95 6.22 25.55
CA LEU A 423 -9.78 5.67 26.29
C LEU A 423 -8.83 6.77 26.80
N VAL A 424 -8.68 7.85 26.05
CA VAL A 424 -7.87 9.02 26.44
C VAL A 424 -8.51 9.74 27.63
N GLU A 425 -9.84 9.87 27.64
CA GLU A 425 -10.61 10.42 28.76
C GLU A 425 -10.43 9.56 30.02
N ARG A 426 -10.51 8.23 29.90
CA ARG A 426 -10.28 7.30 31.00
C ARG A 426 -8.86 7.40 31.56
N ALA A 427 -7.84 7.53 30.70
CA ALA A 427 -6.46 7.75 31.14
C ALA A 427 -6.29 9.10 31.89
N ARG A 428 -7.00 10.15 31.47
CA ARG A 428 -7.03 11.44 32.18
C ARG A 428 -7.72 11.36 33.54
N GLU A 429 -8.78 10.56 33.67
CA GLU A 429 -9.44 10.31 34.96
C GLU A 429 -8.59 9.51 35.94
N LEU A 430 -7.91 8.45 35.46
CA LEU A 430 -7.01 7.64 36.28
C LEU A 430 -5.86 8.48 36.87
N ARG A 431 -5.32 9.43 36.10
CA ARG A 431 -4.32 10.39 36.62
C ARG A 431 -4.82 11.28 37.75
N LYS A 432 -6.14 11.49 37.87
CA LYS A 432 -6.76 12.27 38.96
C LYS A 432 -7.07 11.43 40.20
N LYS A 433 -7.15 10.09 40.08
CA LYS A 433 -7.54 9.16 41.15
C LYS A 433 -6.45 8.12 41.44
N GLN A 434 -5.21 8.57 41.63
CA GLN A 434 -4.06 7.68 41.84
C GLN A 434 -4.14 6.95 43.19
N THR A 435 -3.74 5.68 43.21
CA THR A 435 -3.53 4.93 44.47
C THR A 435 -2.28 5.41 45.22
N PRO A 436 -2.14 5.16 46.53
CA PRO A 436 -0.91 5.48 47.28
C PRO A 436 0.35 4.85 46.67
N ALA A 437 0.24 3.62 46.15
CA ALA A 437 1.33 2.94 45.46
C ALA A 437 1.72 3.67 44.16
N GLU A 438 0.76 4.09 43.33
CA GLU A 438 1.03 4.89 42.13
C GLU A 438 1.67 6.25 42.44
N GLN A 439 1.28 6.90 43.52
CA GLN A 439 1.88 8.17 43.94
C GLN A 439 3.35 7.98 44.31
N VAL A 440 3.64 6.99 45.16
CA VAL A 440 5.00 6.62 45.58
C VAL A 440 5.86 6.24 44.36
N MET A 441 5.34 5.42 43.46
CA MET A 441 6.06 5.05 42.23
C MET A 441 6.35 6.27 41.35
N TRP A 442 5.36 7.15 41.15
CA TRP A 442 5.52 8.34 40.33
C TRP A 442 6.58 9.30 40.88
N GLU A 443 6.66 9.48 42.19
CA GLU A 443 7.68 10.33 42.81
C GLU A 443 9.12 9.86 42.55
N MET A 444 9.31 8.56 42.37
CA MET A 444 10.60 7.93 42.11
C MET A 444 11.02 8.06 40.65
N VAL A 445 10.09 7.88 39.71
CA VAL A 445 10.41 7.81 38.28
C VAL A 445 10.18 9.10 37.50
N ARG A 446 9.46 10.07 38.06
CA ARG A 446 9.20 11.35 37.39
C ARG A 446 10.47 12.16 37.18
N ASP A 447 10.40 13.10 36.24
CA ASP A 447 11.46 14.08 36.00
C ASP A 447 12.85 13.44 35.77
N ARG A 448 12.87 12.25 35.16
CA ARG A 448 14.07 11.44 34.90
C ARG A 448 14.88 11.05 36.15
N ARG A 449 14.26 11.10 37.34
CA ARG A 449 14.91 10.78 38.62
C ARG A 449 15.42 9.35 38.74
N PHE A 450 14.79 8.41 38.02
CA PHE A 450 15.21 7.02 38.01
C PHE A 450 16.07 6.71 36.77
N MET A 451 17.38 6.51 37.00
CA MET A 451 18.39 6.17 35.98
C MET A 451 18.46 7.13 34.76
N GLY A 452 17.95 8.37 34.87
CA GLY A 452 17.89 9.32 33.75
C GLY A 452 16.80 9.05 32.71
N LEU A 453 15.98 8.01 32.90
CA LEU A 453 15.00 7.53 31.94
C LEU A 453 13.66 8.27 32.04
N LYS A 454 12.98 8.47 30.91
CA LYS A 454 11.66 9.14 30.87
C LYS A 454 10.52 8.15 31.03
N PHE A 455 9.83 8.22 32.18
CA PHE A 455 8.60 7.48 32.43
C PHE A 455 7.34 8.34 32.19
N ARG A 456 6.30 7.71 31.64
CA ARG A 456 4.96 8.26 31.45
C ARG A 456 3.98 7.49 32.32
N ARG A 457 3.10 8.18 33.04
CA ARG A 457 2.06 7.55 33.88
C ARG A 457 0.72 7.41 33.16
N GLN A 458 0.01 6.32 33.42
CA GLN A 458 -1.31 6.01 32.85
C GLN A 458 -1.30 6.22 31.33
N HIS A 459 -0.39 5.52 30.66
CA HIS A 459 -0.09 5.70 29.23
C HIS A 459 -0.86 4.69 28.40
N GLN A 460 -1.59 5.18 27.39
CA GLN A 460 -2.34 4.32 26.50
C GLN A 460 -1.40 3.61 25.50
N ILE A 461 -1.58 2.30 25.37
CA ILE A 461 -0.86 1.41 24.46
C ILE A 461 -1.91 0.49 23.83
N GLY A 462 -2.33 0.83 22.60
CA GLY A 462 -3.48 0.17 21.97
C GLY A 462 -4.77 0.36 22.79
N ASP A 463 -5.43 -0.76 23.09
CA ASP A 463 -6.65 -0.82 23.91
C ASP A 463 -6.38 -0.85 25.43
N TYR A 464 -5.12 -0.70 25.85
CA TYR A 464 -4.69 -0.84 27.24
C TYR A 464 -4.13 0.47 27.79
N ILE A 465 -4.29 0.69 29.09
CA ILE A 465 -3.65 1.79 29.82
C ILE A 465 -2.65 1.16 30.79
N ALA A 466 -1.37 1.45 30.58
CA ALA A 466 -0.28 1.03 31.46
C ALA A 466 -0.09 2.03 32.60
N ASP A 467 0.11 1.55 33.83
CA ASP A 467 0.33 2.42 34.99
C ASP A 467 1.57 3.29 34.81
N PHE A 468 2.70 2.70 34.38
CA PHE A 468 3.89 3.43 33.97
C PHE A 468 4.52 2.82 32.71
N TYR A 469 5.00 3.68 31.82
CA TYR A 469 5.63 3.29 30.56
C TYR A 469 6.92 4.08 30.31
N CYS A 470 8.00 3.37 29.98
CA CYS A 470 9.27 3.93 29.53
C CYS A 470 9.53 3.54 28.07
N ASP A 471 9.41 4.53 27.18
CA ASP A 471 9.60 4.31 25.74
C ASP A 471 11.05 3.99 25.37
N GLU A 472 12.01 4.62 26.07
CA GLU A 472 13.46 4.46 25.86
C GLU A 472 13.93 3.01 26.08
N LYS A 473 13.18 2.24 26.88
CA LYS A 473 13.51 0.86 27.26
C LYS A 473 12.42 -0.13 26.90
N LYS A 474 11.35 0.33 26.24
CA LYS A 474 10.16 -0.47 25.91
C LYS A 474 9.63 -1.26 27.12
N LEU A 475 9.59 -0.60 28.29
CA LEU A 475 9.23 -1.20 29.57
C LEU A 475 7.90 -0.65 30.08
N ILE A 476 6.99 -1.55 30.46
CA ILE A 476 5.74 -1.28 31.16
C ILE A 476 5.89 -1.77 32.61
N ILE A 477 5.43 -0.95 33.56
CA ILE A 477 5.32 -1.30 34.97
C ILE A 477 3.86 -1.20 35.36
N GLU A 478 3.28 -2.32 35.82
CA GLU A 478 1.91 -2.41 36.33
C GLU A 478 1.95 -2.57 37.86
N LEU A 479 1.08 -1.84 38.56
CA LEU A 479 0.97 -1.89 40.02
C LEU A 479 -0.27 -2.71 40.41
N ASP A 480 -0.05 -3.97 40.79
CA ASP A 480 -1.13 -4.92 41.06
C ASP A 480 -1.55 -4.95 42.54
N GLY A 481 -2.87 -5.12 42.78
CA GLY A 481 -3.42 -5.55 44.07
C GLY A 481 -3.41 -7.09 44.22
N PRO A 482 -3.76 -7.64 45.39
CA PRO A 482 -3.74 -9.09 45.63
C PRO A 482 -4.61 -9.87 44.61
N ILE A 483 -4.03 -10.92 44.03
CA ILE A 483 -4.62 -11.70 42.93
C ILE A 483 -5.75 -12.61 43.47
N HIS A 484 -7.01 -12.30 43.15
CA HIS A 484 -8.11 -13.25 43.30
C HIS A 484 -8.17 -14.20 42.08
N ASN A 485 -7.87 -15.46 42.36
CA ASN A 485 -7.66 -16.55 41.39
C ASN A 485 -9.00 -16.99 40.75
N SER A 486 -9.36 -16.39 39.62
CA SER A 486 -10.48 -16.85 38.77
C SER A 486 -9.97 -17.16 37.36
N GLU A 487 -10.33 -18.34 36.82
CA GLU A 487 -9.88 -18.83 35.50
C GLU A 487 -10.22 -17.86 34.35
N LYS A 488 -11.28 -17.07 34.50
CA LYS A 488 -11.73 -16.07 33.52
C LYS A 488 -10.79 -14.86 33.41
N ARG A 489 -10.12 -14.44 34.49
CA ARG A 489 -9.13 -13.33 34.45
C ARG A 489 -7.80 -13.79 33.83
N ARG A 490 -7.41 -15.05 34.08
CA ARG A 490 -6.16 -15.63 33.59
C ARG A 490 -6.07 -15.69 32.06
N SER A 491 -7.18 -15.93 31.37
CA SER A 491 -7.21 -15.93 29.88
C SER A 491 -7.17 -14.53 29.27
N VAL A 492 -7.72 -13.52 29.96
CA VAL A 492 -7.68 -12.11 29.54
C VAL A 492 -6.28 -11.53 29.75
N ASP A 493 -5.66 -11.80 30.90
CA ASP A 493 -4.29 -11.35 31.20
C ASP A 493 -3.27 -11.97 30.23
N GLN A 494 -3.42 -13.26 29.88
CA GLN A 494 -2.54 -13.90 28.88
C GLN A 494 -2.69 -13.32 27.48
N LYS A 495 -3.90 -12.91 27.07
CA LYS A 495 -4.11 -12.23 25.79
C LYS A 495 -3.47 -10.84 25.80
N ARG A 496 -3.62 -10.10 26.91
CA ARG A 496 -3.00 -8.79 27.12
C ARG A 496 -1.47 -8.88 27.11
N ASP A 497 -0.89 -9.80 27.86
CA ASP A 497 0.58 -9.95 27.93
C ASP A 497 1.15 -10.37 26.57
N ARG A 498 0.45 -11.22 25.81
CA ARG A 498 0.83 -11.58 24.43
C ARG A 498 0.74 -10.38 23.49
N TYR A 499 -0.28 -9.54 23.61
CA TYR A 499 -0.43 -8.32 22.82
C TYR A 499 0.70 -7.33 23.13
N LEU A 500 0.98 -7.05 24.40
CA LEU A 500 2.05 -6.12 24.77
C LEU A 500 3.43 -6.66 24.36
N ALA A 501 3.68 -7.96 24.51
CA ALA A 501 4.90 -8.59 24.03
C ALA A 501 5.02 -8.58 22.49
N SER A 502 3.89 -8.62 21.76
CA SER A 502 3.87 -8.51 20.30
C SER A 502 4.37 -7.13 19.81
N LEU A 503 4.16 -6.09 20.62
CA LEU A 503 4.65 -4.73 20.40
C LEU A 503 6.12 -4.53 20.82
N GLY A 504 6.81 -5.60 21.23
CA GLY A 504 8.19 -5.55 21.71
C GLY A 504 8.34 -4.92 23.09
N LEU A 505 7.24 -4.87 23.87
CA LEU A 505 7.21 -4.29 25.21
C LEU A 505 7.47 -5.36 26.26
N THR A 506 8.31 -5.03 27.24
CA THR A 506 8.53 -5.84 28.44
C THR A 506 7.57 -5.37 29.52
N VAL A 507 6.80 -6.26 30.14
CA VAL A 507 5.87 -5.94 31.22
C VAL A 507 6.41 -6.50 32.53
N ILE A 508 6.57 -5.65 33.54
CA ILE A 508 6.85 -6.06 34.91
C ILE A 508 5.66 -5.68 35.80
N ARG A 509 5.35 -6.55 36.76
CA ARG A 509 4.26 -6.33 37.73
C ARG A 509 4.87 -6.20 39.12
N ILE A 510 4.55 -5.13 39.81
CA ILE A 510 5.00 -4.86 41.17
C ILE A 510 3.75 -4.79 42.04
N THR A 511 3.74 -5.54 43.14
CA THR A 511 2.58 -5.50 44.02
C THR A 511 2.58 -4.20 44.85
N ASN A 512 1.39 -3.69 45.14
CA ASN A 512 1.25 -2.50 45.99
C ASN A 512 1.93 -2.68 47.36
N GLU A 513 1.86 -3.89 47.94
CA GLU A 513 2.52 -4.21 49.20
C GLU A 513 4.05 -4.15 49.10
N GLN A 514 4.64 -4.71 48.04
CA GLN A 514 6.08 -4.68 47.81
C GLN A 514 6.60 -3.24 47.67
N LEU A 515 5.86 -2.39 46.95
CA LEU A 515 6.25 -1.00 46.76
C LEU A 515 6.15 -0.17 48.04
N LEU A 516 5.11 -0.40 48.85
CA LEU A 516 4.82 0.37 50.07
C LEU A 516 5.62 -0.08 51.29
N THR A 517 6.04 -1.35 51.36
CA THR A 517 6.76 -1.90 52.52
C THR A 517 8.26 -2.07 52.27
N ALA A 518 8.68 -2.25 51.01
CA ALA A 518 10.05 -2.57 50.64
C ALA A 518 10.47 -1.89 49.32
N THR A 519 10.32 -0.57 49.26
CA THR A 519 10.58 0.26 48.07
C THR A 519 11.92 -0.02 47.37
N ALA A 520 13.01 -0.18 48.13
CA ALA A 520 14.33 -0.47 47.55
C ALA A 520 14.36 -1.80 46.77
N SER A 521 13.60 -2.81 47.23
CA SER A 521 13.47 -4.09 46.54
C SER A 521 12.65 -3.95 45.25
N ALA A 522 11.57 -3.16 45.27
CA ALA A 522 10.78 -2.87 44.07
C ALA A 522 11.63 -2.16 42.99
N LEU A 523 12.46 -1.19 43.38
CA LEU A 523 13.36 -0.50 42.47
C LEU A 523 14.46 -1.41 41.90
N ALA A 524 15.00 -2.32 42.72
CA ALA A 524 16.01 -3.29 42.28
C ALA A 524 15.47 -4.24 41.19
N VAL A 525 14.20 -4.66 41.30
CA VAL A 525 13.53 -5.48 40.25
C VAL A 525 13.44 -4.70 38.95
N ILE A 526 13.07 -3.41 39.00
CA ILE A 526 13.01 -2.56 37.82
C ILE A 526 14.42 -2.39 37.23
N GLU A 527 15.43 -2.16 38.07
CA GLU A 527 16.82 -1.97 37.65
C GLU A 527 17.40 -3.22 36.97
N GLU A 528 17.14 -4.43 37.48
CA GLU A 528 17.55 -5.69 36.85
C GLU A 528 17.05 -5.81 35.40
N HIS A 529 15.84 -5.32 35.12
CA HIS A 529 15.26 -5.32 33.78
C HIS A 529 15.77 -4.17 32.89
N LEU A 530 16.53 -3.23 33.45
CA LEU A 530 17.07 -2.05 32.76
C LEU A 530 18.59 -2.12 32.49
N VAL A 531 19.33 -2.99 33.20
CA VAL A 531 20.78 -3.20 33.04
C VAL A 531 21.06 -4.34 32.05
N PRO A 532 21.91 -4.14 31.02
CA PRO A 532 22.35 -5.23 30.14
C PRO A 532 23.29 -6.20 30.89
N SER A 533 23.05 -7.50 30.76
CA SER A 533 23.81 -8.55 31.46
C SER A 533 25.32 -8.54 31.09
N PRO A 534 26.24 -8.46 32.06
CA PRO A 534 27.67 -8.36 31.80
C PRO A 534 28.37 -9.73 31.92
N SER A 535 28.08 -10.69 31.04
CA SER A 535 28.99 -11.82 30.72
C SER A 535 28.38 -12.76 29.69
N GLY A 536 29.02 -12.89 28.53
CA GLY A 536 28.57 -13.80 27.47
C GLY A 536 29.56 -13.97 26.33
N ARG A 537 30.83 -14.30 26.62
CA ARG A 537 31.59 -15.14 25.68
C ARG A 537 31.06 -16.57 25.84
N GLY A 538 30.17 -17.00 24.96
CA GLY A 538 29.64 -18.35 24.92
C GLY A 538 28.34 -18.43 24.12
N ALA A 539 28.37 -19.19 23.02
CA ALA A 539 27.24 -19.66 22.22
C ALA A 539 26.26 -18.60 21.69
N GLY A 540 26.31 -18.36 20.37
CA GLY A 540 25.40 -17.45 19.68
C GLY A 540 23.94 -17.65 20.08
N VAL A 541 23.37 -16.61 20.69
CA VAL A 541 21.93 -16.40 20.68
C VAL A 541 21.56 -16.21 19.22
N ARG A 542 21.10 -17.28 18.57
CA ARG A 542 20.51 -17.23 17.24
C ARG A 542 19.30 -16.30 17.31
N GLY A 543 19.48 -15.03 16.99
CA GLY A 543 18.40 -14.20 16.48
C GLY A 543 17.91 -14.89 15.22
N ARG A 544 16.84 -15.70 15.32
CA ARG A 544 16.29 -16.39 14.16
C ARG A 544 15.59 -15.34 13.32
N GLY A 545 16.31 -14.81 12.32
CA GLY A 545 15.75 -14.05 11.21
C GLY A 545 14.89 -14.94 10.30
N PHE A 546 14.72 -14.53 9.04
CA PHE A 546 14.12 -15.38 8.02
C PHE A 546 14.81 -16.74 7.96
N ARG A 547 14.14 -17.77 7.44
CA ARG A 547 14.84 -19.03 7.20
C ARG A 547 15.91 -18.84 6.13
N ASN A 548 16.98 -19.64 6.21
CA ASN A 548 17.93 -19.73 5.10
C ASN A 548 17.22 -20.41 3.92
N ARG A 549 17.18 -19.73 2.77
CA ARG A 549 16.52 -20.17 1.54
C ARG A 549 17.42 -20.02 0.31
N LYS A 550 18.73 -20.05 0.52
CA LYS A 550 19.71 -20.03 -0.56
C LYS A 550 19.49 -21.18 -1.53
N GLY A 551 19.58 -20.89 -2.82
CA GLY A 551 19.36 -21.85 -3.90
C GLY A 551 17.89 -22.22 -4.14
N GLU A 552 16.96 -21.54 -3.48
CA GLU A 552 15.52 -21.75 -3.64
C GLU A 552 14.84 -20.51 -4.23
N THR A 553 13.77 -20.75 -5.00
CA THR A 553 12.86 -19.73 -5.54
C THR A 553 11.43 -20.20 -5.35
N LEU A 554 10.57 -19.33 -4.79
CA LEU A 554 9.15 -19.61 -4.66
C LEU A 554 8.40 -19.26 -5.95
N PHE A 555 7.63 -20.20 -6.47
CA PHE A 555 6.70 -19.95 -7.58
C PHE A 555 5.27 -19.93 -7.05
N ILE A 556 4.51 -18.88 -7.39
CA ILE A 556 3.09 -18.73 -7.10
C ILE A 556 2.33 -18.52 -8.41
N ASP A 557 1.33 -19.35 -8.68
CA ASP A 557 0.43 -19.23 -9.81
C ASP A 557 -0.93 -18.68 -9.35
N ALA A 558 -1.09 -17.37 -9.45
CA ALA A 558 -2.32 -16.66 -9.09
C ALA A 558 -3.26 -16.47 -10.29
N ARG A 559 -2.97 -17.04 -11.47
CA ARG A 559 -3.70 -16.71 -12.72
C ARG A 559 -5.20 -16.98 -12.69
N ARG A 560 -5.65 -17.89 -11.81
CA ARG A 560 -7.07 -18.26 -11.62
C ARG A 560 -7.80 -17.43 -10.57
N MET A 561 -7.09 -16.54 -9.86
CA MET A 561 -7.63 -15.72 -8.78
C MET A 561 -8.36 -14.47 -9.30
N GLY A 562 -9.06 -13.79 -8.39
CA GLY A 562 -9.78 -12.55 -8.65
C GLY A 562 -11.19 -12.73 -9.21
N THR A 563 -11.97 -11.65 -9.12
CA THR A 563 -13.36 -11.58 -9.56
C THR A 563 -13.50 -10.60 -10.73
N LEU A 564 -14.48 -10.84 -11.61
CA LEU A 564 -14.81 -9.88 -12.67
C LEU A 564 -15.55 -8.69 -12.04
N ILE A 565 -15.01 -7.49 -12.25
CA ILE A 565 -15.62 -6.23 -11.80
C ILE A 565 -16.42 -5.54 -12.91
N ASP A 566 -16.12 -5.88 -14.16
CA ASP A 566 -16.94 -5.56 -15.33
C ASP A 566 -16.86 -6.72 -16.34
N ARG A 567 -17.34 -6.50 -17.57
CA ARG A 567 -17.37 -7.54 -18.62
C ARG A 567 -15.97 -8.05 -19.03
N VAL A 568 -14.91 -7.32 -18.72
CA VAL A 568 -13.54 -7.57 -19.18
C VAL A 568 -12.54 -7.63 -18.02
N HIS A 569 -12.61 -6.71 -17.06
CA HIS A 569 -11.57 -6.52 -16.06
C HIS A 569 -11.77 -7.42 -14.84
N ARG A 570 -10.64 -7.93 -14.34
CA ARG A 570 -10.58 -8.67 -13.08
C ARG A 570 -9.93 -7.81 -12.00
N GLU A 571 -10.29 -8.10 -10.76
CA GLU A 571 -9.65 -7.52 -9.58
C GLU A 571 -9.37 -8.62 -8.55
N LEU A 572 -8.21 -8.54 -7.89
CA LEU A 572 -7.89 -9.45 -6.78
C LEU A 572 -8.66 -9.03 -5.53
N THR A 573 -9.26 -10.01 -4.86
CA THR A 573 -9.96 -9.81 -3.58
C THR A 573 -8.97 -9.69 -2.43
N ASP A 574 -9.42 -9.19 -1.26
CA ASP A 574 -8.56 -9.14 -0.07
C ASP A 574 -8.11 -10.53 0.38
N ASP A 575 -8.94 -11.57 0.19
CA ASP A 575 -8.59 -12.96 0.45
C ASP A 575 -7.49 -13.47 -0.51
N ASP A 576 -7.56 -13.10 -1.80
CA ASP A 576 -6.50 -13.41 -2.77
C ASP A 576 -5.17 -12.78 -2.34
N LEU A 577 -5.20 -11.49 -1.95
CA LEU A 577 -4.03 -10.75 -1.46
C LEU A 577 -3.42 -11.44 -0.23
N ALA A 578 -4.25 -11.74 0.78
CA ALA A 578 -3.81 -12.39 2.01
C ALA A 578 -3.22 -13.77 1.74
N ARG A 579 -3.81 -14.54 0.81
CA ARG A 579 -3.29 -15.85 0.41
C ARG A 579 -1.94 -15.75 -0.28
N ILE A 580 -1.76 -14.82 -1.22
CA ILE A 580 -0.48 -14.61 -1.91
C ILE A 580 0.61 -14.14 -0.93
N ALA A 581 0.34 -13.09 -0.16
CA ALA A 581 1.31 -12.51 0.78
C ALA A 581 1.66 -13.49 1.91
N GLY A 582 0.65 -14.11 2.51
CA GLY A 582 0.84 -15.10 3.58
C GLY A 582 1.62 -16.33 3.12
N THR A 583 1.43 -16.79 1.88
CA THR A 583 2.24 -17.89 1.31
C THR A 583 3.71 -17.50 1.19
N TYR A 584 4.00 -16.28 0.72
CA TYR A 584 5.37 -15.79 0.62
C TYR A 584 6.01 -15.59 1.99
N HIS A 585 5.30 -15.02 2.96
CA HIS A 585 5.81 -14.86 4.33
C HIS A 585 6.03 -16.20 5.04
N ALA A 586 5.13 -17.16 4.88
CA ALA A 586 5.30 -18.53 5.35
C ALA A 586 6.56 -19.17 4.74
N TRP A 587 6.73 -19.04 3.42
CA TRP A 587 7.90 -19.56 2.72
C TRP A 587 9.19 -18.83 3.12
N ARG A 588 9.17 -17.52 3.35
CA ARG A 588 10.33 -16.75 3.81
C ARG A 588 10.70 -17.07 5.27
N GLY A 589 9.77 -17.66 6.02
CA GLY A 589 9.95 -18.04 7.42
C GLY A 589 9.74 -16.87 8.37
N ASP A 590 8.79 -16.00 8.06
CA ASP A 590 8.47 -14.83 8.85
C ASP A 590 7.92 -15.21 10.23
N LYS A 591 8.25 -14.42 11.25
CA LYS A 591 7.80 -14.68 12.61
C LYS A 591 6.29 -14.53 12.72
N GLY A 592 5.60 -15.59 13.14
CA GLY A 592 4.15 -15.62 13.26
C GLY A 592 3.42 -16.02 11.97
N ALA A 593 4.14 -16.19 10.86
CA ALA A 593 3.57 -16.79 9.66
C ALA A 593 3.31 -18.29 9.86
N ALA A 594 2.35 -18.82 9.10
CA ALA A 594 2.07 -20.24 9.06
C ALA A 594 3.27 -21.04 8.55
N LYS A 595 3.28 -22.35 8.80
CA LYS A 595 4.26 -23.25 8.20
C LYS A 595 4.01 -23.34 6.69
N TYR A 596 5.07 -23.18 5.89
CA TYR A 596 5.00 -23.32 4.44
C TYR A 596 4.89 -24.78 4.00
N GLU A 597 4.03 -25.04 3.00
CA GLU A 597 3.90 -26.31 2.28
C GLU A 597 3.60 -26.02 0.80
N ASP A 598 4.11 -26.87 -0.10
CA ASP A 598 3.81 -26.79 -1.53
C ASP A 598 2.33 -27.14 -1.76
N VAL A 599 1.65 -26.39 -2.64
CA VAL A 599 0.24 -26.59 -2.97
C VAL A 599 0.09 -26.78 -4.48
N PRO A 600 -0.29 -27.98 -4.95
CA PRO A 600 -0.47 -28.26 -6.38
C PRO A 600 -1.38 -27.24 -7.07
N GLY A 601 -0.92 -26.71 -8.19
CA GLY A 601 -1.60 -25.68 -8.98
C GLY A 601 -1.56 -24.27 -8.40
N PHE A 602 -0.98 -24.05 -7.22
CA PHE A 602 -0.90 -22.73 -6.58
C PHE A 602 0.52 -22.31 -6.23
N CYS A 603 1.29 -23.07 -5.45
CA CYS A 603 2.65 -22.66 -5.07
C CYS A 603 3.62 -23.83 -4.94
N LYS A 604 4.90 -23.58 -5.26
CA LYS A 604 5.99 -24.54 -5.09
C LYS A 604 7.33 -23.84 -4.84
N SER A 605 8.11 -24.31 -3.87
CA SER A 605 9.51 -23.96 -3.72
C SER A 605 10.38 -24.84 -4.61
N ALA A 606 11.05 -24.25 -5.61
CA ALA A 606 11.94 -25.00 -6.50
C ALA A 606 13.40 -24.58 -6.32
N THR A 607 14.30 -25.55 -6.48
CA THR A 607 15.75 -25.35 -6.42
C THR A 607 16.30 -24.78 -7.72
N VAL A 608 17.46 -24.12 -7.67
CA VAL A 608 18.18 -23.66 -8.88
C VAL A 608 18.43 -24.82 -9.86
N ASP A 609 18.70 -26.03 -9.36
CA ASP A 609 18.89 -27.22 -10.20
C ASP A 609 17.59 -27.65 -10.92
N GLU A 610 16.43 -27.58 -10.27
CA GLU A 610 15.14 -27.79 -10.93
C GLU A 610 14.89 -26.71 -11.99
N ILE A 611 15.18 -25.44 -11.70
CA ILE A 611 15.05 -24.34 -12.66
C ILE A 611 15.97 -24.55 -13.87
N ARG A 612 17.19 -25.05 -13.65
CA ARG A 612 18.15 -25.39 -14.71
C ARG A 612 17.60 -26.47 -15.63
N LYS A 613 16.97 -27.52 -15.08
CA LYS A 613 16.30 -28.58 -15.88
C LYS A 613 15.17 -28.05 -16.76
N HIS A 614 14.54 -26.95 -16.36
CA HIS A 614 13.51 -26.27 -17.15
C HIS A 614 14.04 -25.15 -18.07
N GLY A 615 15.36 -25.08 -18.28
CA GLY A 615 15.99 -24.10 -19.18
C GLY A 615 15.89 -22.67 -18.66
N HIS A 616 15.94 -22.49 -17.34
CA HIS A 616 15.88 -21.18 -16.69
C HIS A 616 14.60 -20.40 -16.97
N VAL A 617 13.52 -21.09 -17.34
CA VAL A 617 12.19 -20.48 -17.52
C VAL A 617 11.52 -20.31 -16.16
N LEU A 618 11.08 -19.10 -15.84
CA LEU A 618 10.55 -18.72 -14.53
C LEU A 618 9.01 -18.70 -14.46
N THR A 619 8.32 -19.31 -15.42
CA THR A 619 6.85 -19.35 -15.42
C THR A 619 6.33 -20.28 -14.32
N PRO A 620 5.57 -19.79 -13.31
CA PRO A 620 5.10 -20.60 -12.18
C PRO A 620 4.37 -21.89 -12.56
N GLY A 621 3.56 -21.86 -13.63
CA GLY A 621 2.84 -23.03 -14.12
C GLY A 621 3.71 -24.23 -14.50
N ARG A 622 5.03 -24.07 -14.70
CA ARG A 622 5.96 -25.19 -14.92
C ARG A 622 6.33 -25.94 -13.64
N TYR A 623 6.18 -25.30 -12.49
CA TYR A 623 6.66 -25.79 -11.20
C TYR A 623 5.52 -26.26 -10.30
N VAL A 624 4.42 -25.51 -10.26
CA VAL A 624 3.33 -25.76 -9.30
C VAL A 624 2.48 -27.00 -9.63
N GLY A 625 2.60 -27.57 -10.83
CA GLY A 625 1.78 -28.70 -11.28
C GLY A 625 0.32 -28.30 -11.55
N ALA A 626 -0.54 -29.29 -11.75
CA ALA A 626 -1.99 -29.08 -11.82
C ALA A 626 -2.62 -29.34 -10.44
N GLU A 627 -3.69 -28.62 -10.11
CA GLU A 627 -4.57 -29.04 -9.02
C GLU A 627 -5.01 -30.48 -9.29
N ALA A 628 -5.03 -31.33 -8.25
CA ALA A 628 -5.65 -32.63 -8.36
C ALA A 628 -7.11 -32.40 -8.77
N VAL A 629 -7.44 -32.77 -10.01
CA VAL A 629 -8.84 -32.86 -10.43
C VAL A 629 -9.46 -33.91 -9.53
N GLU A 630 -10.60 -33.63 -8.90
CA GLU A 630 -11.39 -34.68 -8.26
C GLU A 630 -11.54 -35.80 -9.29
N ASP A 631 -10.91 -36.94 -9.02
CA ASP A 631 -11.08 -38.14 -9.83
C ASP A 631 -12.57 -38.46 -9.78
N ASP A 632 -13.26 -38.27 -10.91
CA ASP A 632 -14.66 -38.60 -11.04
C ASP A 632 -14.91 -40.11 -11.00
N GLY A 633 -13.84 -40.89 -10.75
CA GLY A 633 -13.83 -42.35 -10.70
C GLY A 633 -13.99 -42.96 -12.09
N GLU A 634 -14.00 -42.13 -13.15
CA GLU A 634 -14.22 -42.54 -14.53
C GLU A 634 -12.85 -42.73 -15.20
N PRO A 635 -12.47 -43.95 -15.62
CA PRO A 635 -11.26 -44.18 -16.39
C PRO A 635 -11.22 -43.27 -17.63
N PHE A 636 -10.06 -42.69 -17.93
CA PHE A 636 -9.88 -41.75 -19.04
C PHE A 636 -10.48 -42.23 -20.38
N GLU A 637 -10.33 -43.52 -20.69
CA GLU A 637 -10.90 -44.15 -21.89
C GLU A 637 -12.42 -44.12 -21.93
N GLU A 638 -13.09 -44.31 -20.79
CA GLU A 638 -14.55 -44.24 -20.67
C GLU A 638 -15.05 -42.80 -20.78
N LYS A 639 -14.36 -41.87 -20.11
CA LYS A 639 -14.64 -40.44 -20.17
C LYS A 639 -14.49 -39.88 -21.58
N MET A 640 -13.43 -40.25 -22.29
CA MET A 640 -13.21 -39.84 -23.67
C MET A 640 -14.27 -40.42 -24.62
N LYS A 641 -14.68 -41.68 -24.44
CA LYS A 641 -15.78 -42.27 -25.22
C LYS A 641 -17.10 -41.54 -24.97
N ARG A 642 -17.43 -41.25 -23.71
CA ARG A 642 -18.65 -40.52 -23.33
C ARG A 642 -18.67 -39.11 -23.91
N LEU A 643 -17.59 -38.35 -23.72
CA LEU A 643 -17.46 -36.99 -24.24
C LEU A 643 -17.51 -36.94 -25.78
N THR A 644 -16.87 -37.90 -26.45
CA THR A 644 -16.93 -38.01 -27.92
C THR A 644 -18.35 -38.33 -28.39
N THR A 645 -19.07 -39.19 -27.67
CA THR A 645 -20.47 -39.50 -27.97
C THR A 645 -21.38 -38.29 -27.77
N GLN A 646 -21.24 -37.57 -26.66
CA GLN A 646 -21.96 -36.31 -26.40
C GLN A 646 -21.65 -35.26 -27.47
N TRP A 647 -20.40 -35.12 -27.87
CA TRP A 647 -20.00 -34.19 -28.92
C TRP A 647 -20.66 -34.52 -30.26
N HIS A 648 -20.73 -35.80 -30.64
CA HIS A 648 -21.43 -36.23 -31.85
C HIS A 648 -22.95 -35.99 -31.77
N GLU A 649 -23.58 -36.18 -30.61
CA GLU A 649 -24.99 -35.83 -30.41
C GLU A 649 -25.22 -34.32 -30.54
N GLN A 650 -24.40 -33.50 -29.90
CA GLN A 650 -24.48 -32.05 -30.00
C GLN A 650 -24.26 -31.55 -31.43
N GLN A 651 -23.33 -32.14 -32.17
CA GLN A 651 -23.12 -31.87 -33.60
C GLN A 651 -24.35 -32.19 -34.44
N LYS A 652 -24.99 -33.34 -34.21
CA LYS A 652 -26.25 -33.70 -34.90
C LYS A 652 -27.37 -32.72 -34.60
N GLU A 653 -27.48 -32.29 -33.34
CA GLU A 653 -28.52 -31.35 -32.94
C GLU A 653 -28.27 -29.95 -33.51
N ALA A 654 -27.02 -29.49 -33.50
CA ALA A 654 -26.62 -28.24 -34.16
C ALA A 654 -26.97 -28.27 -35.65
N ALA A 655 -26.64 -29.34 -36.37
CA ALA A 655 -26.98 -29.47 -37.80
C ALA A 655 -28.50 -29.44 -38.07
N LYS A 656 -29.33 -30.01 -37.18
CA LYS A 656 -30.79 -29.89 -37.29
C LYS A 656 -31.26 -28.46 -37.07
N LEU A 657 -30.73 -27.79 -36.04
CA LEU A 657 -31.08 -26.41 -35.73
C LEU A 657 -30.67 -25.48 -36.88
N ASP A 658 -29.49 -25.68 -37.45
CA ASP A 658 -29.02 -24.94 -38.62
C ASP A 658 -29.94 -25.15 -39.83
N ALA A 659 -30.41 -26.39 -40.06
CA ALA A 659 -31.38 -26.67 -41.12
C ALA A 659 -32.73 -25.98 -40.89
N VAL A 660 -33.21 -25.93 -39.64
CA VAL A 660 -34.44 -25.20 -39.27
C VAL A 660 -34.27 -23.70 -39.46
N ILE A 661 -33.12 -23.14 -39.04
CA ILE A 661 -32.79 -21.73 -39.23
C ILE A 661 -32.74 -21.39 -40.72
N ALA A 662 -32.08 -22.22 -41.54
CA ALA A 662 -32.03 -22.02 -42.98
C ALA A 662 -33.42 -22.06 -43.64
N ALA A 663 -34.28 -23.00 -43.23
CA ALA A 663 -35.66 -23.07 -43.70
C ALA A 663 -36.48 -21.82 -43.33
N ASN A 664 -36.38 -21.36 -42.09
CA ASN A 664 -37.06 -20.15 -41.62
C ASN A 664 -36.55 -18.89 -42.34
N LEU A 665 -35.24 -18.77 -42.56
CA LEU A 665 -34.67 -17.66 -43.32
C LEU A 665 -35.16 -17.64 -44.76
N LYS A 666 -35.33 -18.81 -45.38
CA LYS A 666 -35.89 -18.95 -46.73
C LYS A 666 -37.36 -18.51 -46.78
N GLU A 667 -38.19 -18.90 -45.81
CA GLU A 667 -39.59 -18.42 -45.73
C GLU A 667 -39.70 -16.90 -45.52
N LEU A 668 -38.75 -16.31 -44.81
CA LEU A 668 -38.68 -14.87 -44.57
C LEU A 668 -38.06 -14.06 -45.73
N GLY A 669 -37.62 -14.72 -46.81
CA GLY A 669 -37.04 -14.06 -47.99
C GLY A 669 -35.56 -13.72 -47.88
N TYR A 670 -34.84 -14.25 -46.89
CA TYR A 670 -33.41 -14.01 -46.63
C TYR A 670 -32.52 -15.25 -46.78
N GLY A 671 -33.09 -16.40 -47.18
CA GLY A 671 -32.32 -17.62 -47.45
C GLY A 671 -31.67 -17.58 -48.83
N GLY A 672 -30.33 -17.62 -48.88
CA GLY A 672 -29.54 -17.72 -50.12
C GLY A 672 -29.61 -19.08 -50.79
#